data_AF-A0A3P6CT84-F1
#
_entry.id   AF-A0A3P6CT84-F1
#
_cell.length_a   1.000
_cell.length_b   1.000
_cell.length_c   1.000
_cell.angle_alpha   90.00
_cell.angle_beta   90.00
_cell.angle_gamma   90.00
#
_symmetry.space_group_name_H-M   'P 1'
#
loop_
_entity.id
_entity.type
_entity.pdbx_description
1 polymer ?
#
loop_
_entity_poly.entity_id
_entity_poly.type
_entity_poly.pdbx_seq_one_letter_code
_entity_poly.pdbx_strand_id
1 'polypeptide(L)'
;MEKNAIRILDEIKSSDLMENRVQLLARLGQLDPQDDTDVPSFVESLTTLWEDFTCLDVSQCLLNKAILPALPVASKYLALDRPDRCHYFLAFGIKVSQWCAKHLNMSVMSMEESQEEEHSNVFFQLLLDYLGFSASSFTAIGKICFMRDETAAVTVRKFVSEQLILTKEVILNAKSVMRYSSELEEDAKLAIARKLQWLLEILTDEEVYSSVLSSQLPMGDGTGKKIIWESMFSALLLSLKALMITLSSSPAWEELETFLLQNLLHPHFLCWQIVMELWCFWVRHATEDVMANMIDKLCVFMMSISTSETLLCPDSVLRRTAKSICFLLTHSPKSLTARVYKNISTESRSESASDAYLALLLEGFPLNFLPDQTKNDAKRQIVADFFHFVDNFSEKPSESSRYTAQGAPVFALSACLGILKTSMPEIDSKTLKFAIALVQKLRNSKDEMMRDHNIEILSETVRTLIISETLSIISRSEQLYTCQEMDNVITEVQKLFISETDKHHYHHLNKSEPSLALFLSGLVSYEMSETETCPKSRAVWELYHLLLRKRHWAWLHHAVTVFGYFCARTSCSQLWRFVPEDAALAFDIGSGKEAKTEWFMSELKMFLEKEQVLLSTTPSQEELELLSKEGMEVRATVQKHLEGRKQQRSVEEEKRPNKRRKLPEGICRGVELLQNGMKRINEGLSELRSDESEEFQKSLLNQFSFLEDLVSHLVSLAASD
;
A
#
# COMPACT_ATOMS: atom_id res chain seq x y z
N MET A 1 -23.09 42.11 -7.30
CA MET A 1 -23.33 41.20 -6.16
C MET A 1 -22.17 41.18 -5.17
N GLU A 2 -20.93 41.45 -5.58
CA GLU A 2 -19.79 41.77 -4.70
C GLU A 2 -20.15 42.81 -3.60
N LYS A 3 -20.85 43.88 -3.98
CA LYS A 3 -21.41 44.88 -3.04
C LYS A 3 -22.38 44.32 -2.00
N ASN A 4 -23.01 43.16 -2.23
CA ASN A 4 -23.93 42.55 -1.26
C ASN A 4 -23.16 41.64 -0.29
N ALA A 5 -22.17 40.87 -0.74
CA ALA A 5 -21.37 40.01 0.14
C ALA A 5 -20.51 40.85 1.10
N ILE A 6 -19.83 41.88 0.60
CA ILE A 6 -19.03 42.80 1.42
C ILE A 6 -19.94 43.60 2.38
N ARG A 7 -21.10 44.07 1.91
CA ARG A 7 -22.07 44.76 2.78
C ARG A 7 -22.60 43.85 3.89
N ILE A 8 -22.89 42.58 3.59
CA ILE A 8 -23.30 41.60 4.61
C ILE A 8 -22.15 41.36 5.60
N LEU A 9 -20.89 41.28 5.14
CA LEU A 9 -19.72 41.16 6.01
C LEU A 9 -19.53 42.38 6.92
N ASP A 10 -19.73 43.59 6.40
CA ASP A 10 -19.68 44.83 7.19
C ASP A 10 -20.84 44.91 8.19
N GLU A 11 -22.04 44.48 7.78
CA GLU A 11 -23.21 44.34 8.67
C GLU A 11 -22.93 43.34 9.80
N ILE A 12 -22.27 42.20 9.51
CA ILE A 12 -21.83 41.23 10.53
C ILE A 12 -20.83 41.85 11.50
N LYS A 13 -19.80 42.55 11.00
CA LYS A 13 -18.77 43.22 11.81
C LYS A 13 -19.36 44.30 12.72
N SER A 14 -20.41 45.00 12.27
CA SER A 14 -21.07 46.08 13.00
C SER A 14 -22.16 45.63 13.97
N SER A 15 -22.59 44.36 13.91
CA SER A 15 -23.65 43.85 14.77
C SER A 15 -23.10 43.43 16.13
N ASP A 16 -23.68 43.93 17.22
CA ASP A 16 -23.35 43.50 18.59
C ASP A 16 -24.15 42.26 19.04
N LEU A 17 -25.19 41.89 18.29
CA LEU A 17 -26.07 40.75 18.60
C LEU A 17 -25.64 39.49 17.85
N MET A 18 -25.46 38.39 18.58
CA MET A 18 -25.00 37.09 18.06
C MET A 18 -26.02 36.45 17.11
N GLU A 19 -27.30 36.49 17.44
CA GLU A 19 -28.37 35.96 16.58
C GLU A 19 -28.42 36.66 15.23
N ASN A 20 -28.17 37.98 15.22
CA ASN A 20 -28.09 38.77 13.99
C ASN A 20 -26.88 38.35 13.15
N ARG A 21 -25.71 38.14 13.78
CA ARG A 21 -24.51 37.64 13.08
C ARG A 21 -24.76 36.27 12.45
N VAL A 22 -25.36 35.33 13.18
CA VAL A 22 -25.70 33.99 12.69
C VAL A 22 -26.67 34.03 11.51
N GLN A 23 -27.73 34.85 11.58
CA GLN A 23 -28.68 35.02 10.47
C GLN A 23 -28.04 35.65 9.23
N LEU A 24 -27.16 36.63 9.42
CA LEU A 24 -26.42 37.27 8.32
C LEU A 24 -25.43 36.30 7.66
N LEU A 25 -24.75 35.45 8.45
CA LEU A 25 -23.88 34.38 7.95
C LEU A 25 -24.65 33.30 7.17
N ALA A 26 -25.84 32.91 7.64
CA ALA A 26 -26.70 31.98 6.92
C ALA A 26 -27.16 32.55 5.56
N ARG A 27 -27.47 33.85 5.49
CA ARG A 27 -27.77 34.55 4.23
C ARG A 27 -26.56 34.63 3.31
N LEU A 28 -25.36 34.79 3.87
CA LEU A 28 -24.12 34.81 3.11
C LEU A 28 -23.84 33.45 2.44
N GLY A 29 -24.11 32.34 3.13
CA GLY A 29 -23.95 30.98 2.60
C GLY A 29 -24.92 30.59 1.48
N GLN A 30 -25.98 31.36 1.26
CA GLN A 30 -26.97 31.14 0.18
C GLN A 30 -26.67 31.94 -1.11
N LEU A 31 -25.61 32.74 -1.13
CA LEU A 31 -25.22 33.51 -2.32
C LEU A 31 -24.56 32.62 -3.37
N ASP A 32 -24.96 32.76 -4.64
CA ASP A 32 -24.27 32.09 -5.75
C ASP A 32 -23.00 32.86 -6.17
N PRO A 33 -21.84 32.21 -6.27
CA PRO A 33 -20.60 32.85 -6.69
C PRO A 33 -20.64 33.16 -8.19
N GLN A 34 -20.48 34.45 -8.55
CA GLN A 34 -20.13 34.86 -9.92
C GLN A 34 -18.61 35.12 -10.02
N ASP A 35 -18.07 35.00 -11.25
CA ASP A 35 -16.63 35.01 -11.60
C ASP A 35 -15.78 36.22 -11.15
N ASP A 36 -16.40 37.26 -10.58
CA ASP A 36 -15.80 38.59 -10.39
C ASP A 36 -15.80 39.06 -8.92
N THR A 37 -15.71 38.13 -7.96
CA THR A 37 -15.71 38.47 -6.52
C THR A 37 -14.28 38.40 -5.97
N ASP A 38 -13.85 39.39 -5.19
CA ASP A 38 -12.56 39.44 -4.50
C ASP A 38 -12.47 38.38 -3.37
N VAL A 39 -12.23 37.12 -3.77
CA VAL A 39 -12.14 35.95 -2.88
C VAL A 39 -11.13 36.14 -1.73
N PRO A 40 -9.94 36.74 -1.92
CA PRO A 40 -9.01 37.02 -0.82
C PRO A 40 -9.64 37.84 0.32
N SER A 41 -10.27 38.98 0.02
CA SER A 41 -10.87 39.84 1.06
C SER A 41 -12.08 39.20 1.74
N PHE A 42 -12.81 38.35 1.02
CA PHE A 42 -13.88 37.53 1.57
C PHE A 42 -13.35 36.49 2.58
N VAL A 43 -12.34 35.71 2.21
CA VAL A 43 -11.75 34.68 3.08
C VAL A 43 -11.02 35.31 4.28
N GLU A 44 -10.32 36.42 4.07
CA GLU A 44 -9.70 37.19 5.14
C GLU A 44 -10.74 37.72 6.14
N SER A 45 -11.89 38.19 5.64
CA SER A 45 -13.00 38.62 6.50
C SER A 45 -13.60 37.46 7.29
N LEU A 46 -13.80 36.28 6.68
CA LEU A 46 -14.22 35.08 7.41
C LEU A 46 -13.19 34.63 8.45
N THR A 47 -11.90 34.73 8.12
CA THR A 47 -10.79 34.40 9.04
C THR A 47 -10.74 35.34 10.23
N THR A 48 -11.08 36.62 10.01
CA THR A 48 -11.16 37.64 11.05
C THR A 48 -12.38 37.43 11.96
N LEU A 49 -13.49 36.94 11.40
CA LEU A 49 -14.71 36.59 12.14
C LEU A 49 -14.56 35.30 12.95
N TRP A 50 -13.58 34.45 12.64
CA TRP A 50 -13.28 33.25 13.42
C TRP A 50 -12.54 33.62 14.71
N GLU A 51 -13.20 33.42 15.84
CA GLU A 51 -12.65 33.73 17.15
C GLU A 51 -11.79 32.56 17.67
N ASP A 52 -10.57 32.89 18.13
CA ASP A 52 -9.52 31.92 18.47
C ASP A 52 -9.61 31.35 19.89
N PHE A 53 -10.39 31.98 20.75
CA PHE A 53 -10.62 31.51 22.11
C PHE A 53 -11.63 30.36 22.12
N THR A 54 -11.47 29.45 23.05
CA THR A 54 -12.36 28.30 23.22
C THR A 54 -13.54 28.67 24.12
N CYS A 55 -14.70 28.09 23.79
CA CYS A 55 -16.00 28.52 24.30
C CYS A 55 -16.12 28.36 25.82
N LEU A 56 -16.76 29.34 26.47
CA LEU A 56 -17.29 29.22 27.83
C LEU A 56 -18.80 28.88 27.85
N ASP A 57 -19.49 29.04 26.71
CA ASP A 57 -20.92 28.71 26.50
C ASP A 57 -21.20 28.30 25.04
N VAL A 58 -22.46 27.95 24.70
CA VAL A 58 -22.88 27.47 23.37
C VAL A 58 -22.81 28.54 22.26
N SER A 59 -22.78 29.83 22.62
CA SER A 59 -22.92 30.93 21.66
C SER A 59 -21.78 30.99 20.65
N GLN A 60 -20.56 30.66 21.10
CA GLN A 60 -19.37 30.60 20.28
C GLN A 60 -19.42 29.47 19.25
N CYS A 61 -19.85 28.29 19.69
CA CYS A 61 -20.04 27.13 18.83
C CYS A 61 -21.11 27.40 17.76
N LEU A 62 -22.19 28.11 18.10
CA LEU A 62 -23.22 28.51 17.14
C LEU A 62 -22.69 29.49 16.09
N LEU A 63 -21.88 30.47 16.49
CA LEU A 63 -21.27 31.42 15.56
C LEU A 63 -20.28 30.74 14.62
N ASN A 64 -19.33 29.97 15.16
CA ASN A 64 -18.34 29.24 14.36
C ASN A 64 -19.02 28.21 13.44
N LYS A 65 -20.10 27.55 13.92
CA LYS A 65 -20.93 26.66 13.10
C LYS A 65 -21.62 27.41 11.98
N ALA A 66 -22.04 28.66 12.17
CA ALA A 66 -22.66 29.48 11.11
C ALA A 66 -21.64 30.00 10.08
N ILE A 67 -20.36 30.11 10.45
CA ILE A 67 -19.28 30.49 9.54
C ILE A 67 -18.99 29.35 8.54
N LEU A 68 -19.04 28.08 8.95
CA LEU A 68 -18.73 26.93 8.10
C LEU A 68 -19.63 26.78 6.85
N PRO A 69 -20.97 26.94 6.92
CA PRO A 69 -21.88 26.97 5.76
C PRO A 69 -21.69 28.16 4.81
N ALA A 70 -20.86 29.15 5.14
CA ALA A 70 -20.42 30.17 4.18
C ALA A 70 -19.25 29.67 3.30
N LEU A 71 -18.63 28.53 3.62
CA LEU A 71 -17.54 27.91 2.84
C LEU A 71 -17.94 27.00 1.66
N PRO A 72 -19.15 26.42 1.53
CA PRO A 72 -19.58 25.81 0.28
C PRO A 72 -19.51 26.77 -0.92
N VAL A 73 -19.73 28.08 -0.68
CA VAL A 73 -19.48 29.15 -1.67
C VAL A 73 -17.98 29.22 -2.03
N ALA A 74 -17.09 29.05 -1.06
CA ALA A 74 -15.64 28.91 -1.25
C ALA A 74 -15.20 27.61 -1.96
N SER A 75 -15.85 26.48 -1.69
CA SER A 75 -15.63 25.20 -2.38
C SER A 75 -16.03 25.26 -3.86
N LYS A 76 -17.09 26.01 -4.20
CA LYS A 76 -17.43 26.32 -5.60
C LYS A 76 -16.32 27.13 -6.29
N TYR A 77 -15.58 28.00 -5.58
CA TYR A 77 -14.40 28.69 -6.14
C TYR A 77 -13.20 27.76 -6.34
N LEU A 78 -12.99 26.77 -5.46
CA LEU A 78 -11.94 25.74 -5.62
C LEU A 78 -12.19 24.83 -6.83
N ALA A 79 -13.45 24.71 -7.29
CA ALA A 79 -13.81 23.93 -8.47
C ALA A 79 -13.56 24.65 -9.82
N LEU A 80 -13.22 25.95 -9.81
CA LEU A 80 -13.04 26.79 -11.01
C LEU A 80 -11.60 26.82 -11.57
N ASP A 81 -10.75 25.85 -11.24
CA ASP A 81 -9.36 25.72 -11.75
C ASP A 81 -8.50 27.00 -11.61
N ARG A 82 -8.62 27.72 -10.47
CA ARG A 82 -7.80 28.90 -10.14
C ARG A 82 -6.88 28.64 -8.93
N PRO A 83 -5.67 28.08 -9.15
CA PRO A 83 -4.76 27.66 -8.08
C PRO A 83 -4.14 28.81 -7.25
N ASP A 84 -4.17 30.05 -7.75
CA ASP A 84 -3.65 31.27 -7.13
C ASP A 84 -4.39 31.72 -5.85
N ARG A 85 -5.53 31.09 -5.52
CA ARG A 85 -6.40 31.51 -4.41
C ARG A 85 -6.55 30.47 -3.31
N CYS A 86 -5.89 29.32 -3.47
CA CYS A 86 -6.11 28.16 -2.61
C CYS A 86 -5.43 28.31 -1.25
N HIS A 87 -4.32 29.03 -1.16
CA HIS A 87 -3.60 29.27 0.09
C HIS A 87 -4.44 30.02 1.14
N TYR A 88 -5.37 30.89 0.74
CA TYR A 88 -6.28 31.56 1.68
C TYR A 88 -7.23 30.57 2.36
N PHE A 89 -7.76 29.60 1.61
CA PHE A 89 -8.63 28.56 2.15
C PHE A 89 -7.87 27.59 3.06
N LEU A 90 -6.63 27.26 2.70
CA LEU A 90 -5.77 26.40 3.53
C LEU A 90 -5.34 27.09 4.83
N ALA A 91 -5.04 28.39 4.77
CA ALA A 91 -4.73 29.19 5.97
C ALA A 91 -5.92 29.28 6.93
N PHE A 92 -7.13 29.50 6.42
CA PHE A 92 -8.35 29.44 7.22
C PHE A 92 -8.57 28.02 7.78
N GLY A 93 -8.39 27.01 6.93
CA GLY A 93 -8.43 25.61 7.32
C GLY A 93 -7.53 25.30 8.51
N ILE A 94 -6.25 25.71 8.47
CA ILE A 94 -5.29 25.55 9.58
C ILE A 94 -5.86 26.10 10.89
N LYS A 95 -6.43 27.31 10.86
CA LYS A 95 -7.00 27.98 12.03
C LYS A 95 -8.14 27.16 12.64
N VAL A 96 -9.06 26.69 11.81
CA VAL A 96 -10.18 25.86 12.25
C VAL A 96 -9.72 24.50 12.77
N SER A 97 -8.73 23.85 12.13
CA SER A 97 -8.15 22.58 12.61
C SER A 97 -7.62 22.72 14.04
N GLN A 98 -6.82 23.76 14.27
CA GLN A 98 -6.21 24.03 15.57
C GLN A 98 -7.27 24.31 16.64
N TRP A 99 -8.30 25.10 16.29
CA TRP A 99 -9.40 25.40 17.19
C TRP A 99 -10.20 24.15 17.53
N CYS A 100 -10.61 23.37 16.53
CA CYS A 100 -11.37 22.12 16.71
C CYS A 100 -10.59 21.12 17.57
N ALA A 101 -9.28 20.97 17.35
CA ALA A 101 -8.46 20.04 18.13
C ALA A 101 -8.32 20.47 19.61
N LYS A 102 -8.09 21.76 19.85
CA LYS A 102 -8.04 22.32 21.21
C LYS A 102 -9.39 22.21 21.91
N HIS A 103 -10.45 22.60 21.21
CA HIS A 103 -11.80 22.59 21.76
C HIS A 103 -12.28 21.17 22.04
N LEU A 104 -12.00 20.20 21.18
CA LEU A 104 -12.29 18.80 21.42
C LEU A 104 -11.66 18.29 22.72
N ASN A 105 -10.37 18.60 22.95
CA ASN A 105 -9.68 18.19 24.17
C ASN A 105 -10.27 18.84 25.42
N MET A 106 -10.61 20.13 25.38
CA MET A 106 -11.27 20.80 26.50
C MET A 106 -12.69 20.29 26.75
N SER A 107 -13.47 20.06 25.70
CA SER A 107 -14.81 19.49 25.81
C SER A 107 -14.71 18.13 26.50
N VAL A 108 -13.84 17.23 26.02
CA VAL A 108 -13.64 15.91 26.64
C VAL A 108 -13.23 16.00 28.12
N MET A 109 -12.32 16.93 28.48
CA MET A 109 -11.91 17.12 29.88
C MET A 109 -13.04 17.69 30.75
N SER A 110 -13.80 18.66 30.24
CA SER A 110 -14.94 19.27 30.96
C SER A 110 -16.13 18.32 31.11
N MET A 111 -16.26 17.33 30.21
CA MET A 111 -17.32 16.32 30.21
C MET A 111 -17.17 15.28 31.33
N GLU A 112 -16.00 15.20 31.98
CA GLU A 112 -15.85 14.45 33.24
C GLU A 112 -16.47 15.20 34.44
N GLU A 113 -16.71 16.51 34.31
CA GLU A 113 -17.10 17.41 35.41
C GLU A 113 -18.48 18.10 35.25
N SER A 114 -19.07 18.20 34.06
CA SER A 114 -20.37 18.90 33.82
C SER A 114 -21.32 18.25 32.79
N GLN A 115 -22.62 18.62 32.83
CA GLN A 115 -23.72 18.10 31.99
C GLN A 115 -24.26 19.12 30.95
N GLU A 116 -23.41 19.85 30.22
CA GLU A 116 -23.87 20.76 29.14
C GLU A 116 -23.99 20.03 27.79
N GLU A 117 -25.08 19.26 27.63
CA GLU A 117 -25.37 18.42 26.45
C GLU A 117 -25.59 19.24 25.16
N GLU A 118 -26.25 20.40 25.27
CA GLU A 118 -26.56 21.27 24.12
C GLU A 118 -25.29 21.87 23.48
N HIS A 119 -24.35 22.34 24.30
CA HIS A 119 -23.06 22.86 23.81
C HIS A 119 -22.26 21.79 23.07
N SER A 120 -22.20 20.58 23.64
CA SER A 120 -21.51 19.43 23.06
C SER A 120 -22.08 19.06 21.69
N ASN A 121 -23.41 19.05 21.55
CA ASN A 121 -24.08 18.73 20.28
C ASN A 121 -23.79 19.76 19.17
N VAL A 122 -23.82 21.05 19.50
CA VAL A 122 -23.49 22.10 18.53
C VAL A 122 -22.04 21.99 18.10
N PHE A 123 -21.11 21.74 19.03
CA PHE A 123 -19.69 21.56 18.71
C PHE A 123 -19.44 20.33 17.82
N PHE A 124 -20.01 19.16 18.15
CA PHE A 124 -19.76 17.96 17.36
C PHE A 124 -20.36 18.06 15.94
N GLN A 125 -21.49 18.75 15.76
CA GLN A 125 -21.99 19.05 14.42
C GLN A 125 -21.05 19.97 13.64
N LEU A 126 -20.54 21.03 14.27
CA LEU A 126 -19.54 21.93 13.67
C LEU A 126 -18.30 21.14 13.22
N LEU A 127 -17.80 20.25 14.09
CA LEU A 127 -16.66 19.40 13.79
C LEU A 127 -16.91 18.50 12.57
N LEU A 128 -18.09 17.88 12.45
CA LEU A 128 -18.47 17.08 11.30
C LEU A 128 -18.57 17.93 10.01
N ASP A 129 -19.20 19.10 10.09
CA ASP A 129 -19.32 20.03 8.96
C ASP A 129 -17.91 20.46 8.46
N TYR A 130 -16.99 20.69 9.40
CA TYR A 130 -15.62 21.04 9.10
C TYR A 130 -14.82 19.89 8.46
N LEU A 131 -14.96 18.66 8.96
CA LEU A 131 -14.35 17.48 8.35
C LEU A 131 -14.87 17.28 6.90
N GLY A 132 -16.14 17.60 6.66
CA GLY A 132 -16.72 17.68 5.32
C GLY A 132 -16.01 18.68 4.42
N PHE A 133 -15.82 19.93 4.90
CA PHE A 133 -15.10 20.98 4.19
C PHE A 133 -13.61 20.63 3.93
N SER A 134 -12.94 20.06 4.92
CA SER A 134 -11.55 19.62 4.84
C SER A 134 -11.35 18.62 3.70
N ALA A 135 -12.22 17.60 3.61
CA ALA A 135 -12.18 16.62 2.53
C ALA A 135 -12.28 17.27 1.14
N SER A 136 -13.17 18.27 0.96
CA SER A 136 -13.28 19.03 -0.29
C SER A 136 -12.03 19.86 -0.59
N SER A 137 -11.40 20.44 0.44
CA SER A 137 -10.16 21.22 0.31
C SER A 137 -9.01 20.35 -0.17
N PHE A 138 -8.93 19.10 0.29
CA PHE A 138 -7.92 18.15 -0.15
C PHE A 138 -8.13 17.63 -1.56
N THR A 139 -9.38 17.40 -1.99
CA THR A 139 -9.68 17.10 -3.40
C THR A 139 -9.23 18.24 -4.33
N ALA A 140 -9.30 19.49 -3.85
CA ALA A 140 -8.74 20.63 -4.58
C ALA A 140 -7.21 20.63 -4.56
N ILE A 141 -6.56 20.42 -3.40
CA ILE A 141 -5.10 20.33 -3.29
C ILE A 141 -4.50 19.31 -4.27
N GLY A 142 -5.10 18.12 -4.38
CA GLY A 142 -4.65 17.08 -5.31
C GLY A 142 -4.63 17.51 -6.78
N LYS A 143 -5.43 18.52 -7.17
CA LYS A 143 -5.43 19.15 -8.50
C LYS A 143 -4.41 20.31 -8.62
N ILE A 144 -4.00 20.90 -7.50
CA ILE A 144 -3.18 22.12 -7.41
C ILE A 144 -1.68 21.83 -7.22
N CYS A 145 -1.28 20.62 -6.80
CA CYS A 145 0.12 20.20 -6.56
C CYS A 145 1.09 20.29 -7.78
N PHE A 146 0.83 21.12 -8.79
CA PHE A 146 1.73 21.49 -9.88
C PHE A 146 2.47 22.83 -9.67
N MET A 147 2.29 23.52 -8.53
CA MET A 147 2.86 24.86 -8.32
C MET A 147 4.24 24.85 -7.65
N ARG A 148 5.22 25.48 -8.33
CA ARG A 148 6.63 25.70 -7.90
C ARG A 148 6.80 26.81 -6.84
N ASP A 149 5.77 27.14 -6.05
CA ASP A 149 5.84 28.22 -5.05
C ASP A 149 6.10 27.65 -3.65
N GLU A 150 7.29 27.93 -3.10
CA GLU A 150 7.72 27.49 -1.76
C GLU A 150 6.74 27.93 -0.65
N THR A 151 6.08 29.08 -0.79
CA THR A 151 5.16 29.62 0.24
C THR A 151 3.83 28.87 0.28
N ALA A 152 3.34 28.44 -0.88
CA ALA A 152 2.15 27.60 -1.00
C ALA A 152 2.42 26.19 -0.44
N ALA A 153 3.58 25.60 -0.73
CA ALA A 153 3.99 24.29 -0.21
C ALA A 153 4.10 24.27 1.33
N VAL A 154 4.61 25.34 1.95
CA VAL A 154 4.61 25.47 3.42
C VAL A 154 3.18 25.47 3.98
N THR A 155 2.26 26.18 3.32
CA THR A 155 0.86 26.27 3.76
C THR A 155 0.12 24.94 3.59
N VAL A 156 0.34 24.23 2.49
CA VAL A 156 -0.20 22.88 2.24
C VAL A 156 0.30 21.91 3.30
N ARG A 157 1.63 21.83 3.52
CA ARG A 157 2.21 20.96 4.56
C ARG A 157 1.65 21.24 5.94
N LYS A 158 1.53 22.52 6.31
CA LYS A 158 0.95 22.92 7.59
C LYS A 158 -0.52 22.53 7.69
N PHE A 159 -1.32 22.76 6.65
CA PHE A 159 -2.73 22.34 6.62
C PHE A 159 -2.87 20.82 6.76
N VAL A 160 -2.11 20.04 5.99
CA VAL A 160 -2.07 18.57 6.08
C VAL A 160 -1.73 18.13 7.51
N SER A 161 -0.68 18.71 8.10
CA SER A 161 -0.25 18.37 9.45
C SER A 161 -1.34 18.62 10.49
N GLU A 162 -1.99 19.78 10.45
CA GLU A 162 -3.07 20.14 11.39
C GLU A 162 -4.33 19.28 11.18
N GLN A 163 -4.59 18.84 9.96
CA GLN A 163 -5.67 17.91 9.64
C GLN A 163 -5.40 16.50 10.14
N LEU A 164 -4.17 16.02 10.03
CA LEU A 164 -3.77 14.75 10.60
C LEU A 164 -3.85 14.79 12.13
N ILE A 165 -3.43 15.90 12.75
CA ILE A 165 -3.58 16.14 14.19
C ILE A 165 -5.06 16.11 14.57
N LEU A 166 -5.92 16.89 13.91
CA LEU A 166 -7.35 16.90 14.21
C LEU A 166 -7.96 15.51 14.03
N THR A 167 -7.69 14.84 12.91
CA THR A 167 -8.21 13.50 12.60
C THR A 167 -7.81 12.50 13.69
N LYS A 168 -6.54 12.55 14.13
CA LYS A 168 -6.05 11.75 15.26
C LYS A 168 -6.86 12.05 16.54
N GLU A 169 -6.99 13.32 16.92
CA GLU A 169 -7.71 13.69 18.15
C GLU A 169 -9.19 13.30 18.10
N VAL A 170 -9.85 13.45 16.94
CA VAL A 170 -11.23 12.99 16.70
C VAL A 170 -11.35 11.48 16.88
N ILE A 171 -10.41 10.73 16.31
CA ILE A 171 -10.43 9.27 16.40
C ILE A 171 -10.13 8.78 17.84
N LEU A 172 -9.14 9.38 18.53
CA LEU A 172 -8.83 9.05 19.92
C LEU A 172 -10.02 9.32 20.85
N ASN A 173 -10.73 10.42 20.60
CA ASN A 173 -11.90 10.82 21.38
C ASN A 173 -13.22 10.34 20.77
N ALA A 174 -13.20 9.42 19.79
CA ALA A 174 -14.39 9.01 19.05
C ALA A 174 -15.50 8.55 20.00
N LYS A 175 -15.16 7.83 21.08
CA LYS A 175 -16.13 7.40 22.10
C LYS A 175 -16.88 8.58 22.75
N SER A 176 -16.18 9.65 23.06
CA SER A 176 -16.75 10.87 23.66
C SER A 176 -17.54 11.68 22.63
N VAL A 177 -17.03 11.78 21.40
CA VAL A 177 -17.73 12.41 20.25
C VAL A 177 -19.07 11.71 19.97
N MET A 178 -19.06 10.38 19.98
CA MET A 178 -20.24 9.57 19.66
C MET A 178 -21.27 9.52 20.79
N ARG A 179 -20.84 9.56 22.06
CA ARG A 179 -21.73 9.42 23.23
C ARG A 179 -22.78 10.53 23.35
N TYR A 180 -22.48 11.75 22.91
CA TYR A 180 -23.36 12.90 23.11
C TYR A 180 -24.13 13.27 21.85
N SER A 181 -23.69 12.79 20.70
CA SER A 181 -24.40 12.96 19.44
C SER A 181 -25.40 11.83 19.18
N SER A 182 -26.39 11.63 20.07
CA SER A 182 -27.33 10.50 20.01
C SER A 182 -28.19 10.44 18.73
N GLU A 183 -28.38 11.57 18.04
CA GLU A 183 -29.07 11.63 16.75
C GLU A 183 -28.16 11.33 15.54
N LEU A 184 -26.83 11.34 15.72
CA LEU A 184 -25.85 11.12 14.65
C LEU A 184 -24.84 10.02 14.99
N GLU A 185 -25.05 9.21 16.04
CA GLU A 185 -24.04 8.26 16.52
C GLU A 185 -23.62 7.28 15.41
N GLU A 186 -24.60 6.75 14.68
CA GLU A 186 -24.35 5.83 13.56
C GLU A 186 -24.03 6.55 12.25
N ASP A 187 -24.67 7.69 11.98
CA ASP A 187 -24.40 8.49 10.77
C ASP A 187 -22.98 9.08 10.77
N ALA A 188 -22.46 9.48 11.94
CA ALA A 188 -21.09 9.96 12.12
C ALA A 188 -20.07 8.82 11.96
N LYS A 189 -20.32 7.64 12.55
CA LYS A 189 -19.50 6.44 12.33
C LYS A 189 -19.42 6.09 10.85
N LEU A 190 -20.56 6.10 10.16
CA LEU A 190 -20.68 5.84 8.74
C LEU A 190 -19.97 6.90 7.89
N ALA A 191 -20.13 8.19 8.24
CA ALA A 191 -19.45 9.29 7.57
C ALA A 191 -17.93 9.18 7.70
N ILE A 192 -17.41 8.89 8.90
CA ILE A 192 -15.97 8.69 9.13
C ILE A 192 -15.46 7.47 8.34
N ALA A 193 -16.18 6.34 8.39
CA ALA A 193 -15.80 5.13 7.66
C ALA A 193 -15.71 5.40 6.14
N ARG A 194 -16.70 6.12 5.57
CA ARG A 194 -16.71 6.52 4.15
C ARG A 194 -15.58 7.47 3.76
N LYS A 195 -14.96 8.16 4.73
CA LYS A 195 -13.83 9.07 4.50
C LYS A 195 -12.46 8.39 4.60
N LEU A 196 -12.39 7.11 4.98
CA LEU A 196 -11.11 6.39 5.06
C LEU A 196 -10.43 6.25 3.68
N GLN A 197 -11.21 6.12 2.61
CA GLN A 197 -10.65 6.08 1.26
C GLN A 197 -9.89 7.37 0.93
N TRP A 198 -10.44 8.51 1.32
CA TRP A 198 -9.81 9.81 1.14
C TRP A 198 -8.46 9.89 1.88
N LEU A 199 -8.36 9.32 3.08
CA LEU A 199 -7.10 9.28 3.83
C LEU A 199 -6.00 8.51 3.07
N LEU A 200 -6.33 7.39 2.41
CA LEU A 200 -5.32 6.68 1.61
C LEU A 200 -4.93 7.44 0.34
N GLU A 201 -5.88 8.13 -0.29
CA GLU A 201 -5.62 8.95 -1.48
C GLU A 201 -4.65 10.08 -1.18
N ILE A 202 -4.83 10.79 -0.07
CA ILE A 202 -3.94 11.90 0.30
C ILE A 202 -2.53 11.42 0.67
N LEU A 203 -2.40 10.24 1.26
CA LEU A 203 -1.09 9.64 1.57
C LEU A 203 -0.27 9.29 0.32
N THR A 204 -0.88 9.29 -0.86
CA THR A 204 -0.15 9.12 -2.13
C THR A 204 0.50 10.41 -2.66
N ASP A 205 0.21 11.55 -2.03
CA ASP A 205 0.90 12.80 -2.35
C ASP A 205 2.28 12.83 -1.70
N GLU A 206 3.28 13.25 -2.46
CA GLU A 206 4.70 13.21 -2.10
C GLU A 206 5.04 14.04 -0.85
N GLU A 207 4.47 15.24 -0.72
CA GLU A 207 4.72 16.11 0.44
C GLU A 207 4.07 15.55 1.71
N VAL A 208 2.90 14.93 1.55
CA VAL A 208 2.17 14.29 2.65
C VAL A 208 2.88 13.02 3.09
N TYR A 209 3.26 12.17 2.13
CA TYR A 209 4.01 10.95 2.35
C TYR A 209 5.32 11.21 3.10
N SER A 210 6.13 12.16 2.61
CA SER A 210 7.40 12.54 3.25
C SER A 210 7.17 13.13 4.65
N SER A 211 6.14 13.97 4.82
CA SER A 211 5.78 14.54 6.12
C SER A 211 5.36 13.46 7.14
N VAL A 212 4.54 12.49 6.73
CA VAL A 212 4.09 11.37 7.58
C VAL A 212 5.24 10.50 8.07
N LEU A 213 6.25 10.26 7.23
CA LEU A 213 7.41 9.45 7.58
C LEU A 213 8.46 10.23 8.39
N SER A 214 8.61 11.54 8.16
CA SER A 214 9.64 12.37 8.80
C SER A 214 9.20 13.03 10.11
N SER A 215 7.90 13.31 10.27
CA SER A 215 7.38 14.08 11.40
C SER A 215 7.20 13.24 12.67
N GLN A 216 7.44 13.88 13.81
CA GLN A 216 7.13 13.34 15.13
C GLN A 216 6.10 14.22 15.84
N LEU A 217 5.22 13.59 16.61
CA LEU A 217 4.17 14.23 17.37
C LEU A 217 4.44 14.06 18.87
N PRO A 218 4.25 15.11 19.68
CA PRO A 218 4.33 14.99 21.13
C PRO A 218 3.09 14.26 21.66
N MET A 219 3.29 13.13 22.32
CA MET A 219 2.26 12.30 22.94
C MET A 219 2.38 12.36 24.46
N GLY A 220 1.26 12.49 25.16
CA GLY A 220 1.23 12.32 26.62
C GLY A 220 1.31 10.84 26.98
N ASP A 221 2.11 10.48 27.98
CA ASP A 221 2.29 9.11 28.48
C ASP A 221 1.05 8.49 29.17
N GLY A 222 -0.15 9.00 28.91
CA GLY A 222 -1.40 8.62 29.60
C GLY A 222 -1.50 9.09 31.06
N THR A 223 -0.39 9.49 31.69
CA THR A 223 -0.35 10.05 33.05
C THR A 223 -0.18 11.57 33.08
N GLY A 224 0.03 12.19 31.91
CA GLY A 224 0.18 13.63 31.73
C GLY A 224 1.53 14.19 32.21
N LYS A 225 2.46 13.34 32.64
CA LYS A 225 3.72 13.75 33.29
C LYS A 225 4.93 13.74 32.35
N LYS A 226 4.87 12.99 31.24
CA LYS A 226 5.96 12.89 30.27
C LYS A 226 5.44 13.00 28.84
N ILE A 227 6.11 13.84 28.05
CA ILE A 227 5.90 13.94 26.60
C ILE A 227 6.81 12.91 25.92
N ILE A 228 6.22 11.98 25.18
CA ILE A 228 6.89 10.98 24.34
C ILE A 228 6.71 11.44 22.90
N TRP A 229 7.79 11.59 22.15
CA TRP A 229 7.70 11.91 20.72
C TRP A 229 7.50 10.62 19.93
N GLU A 230 6.32 10.43 19.34
CA GLU A 230 6.00 9.30 18.47
C GLU A 230 5.98 9.73 17.01
N SER A 231 6.32 8.83 16.09
CA SER A 231 6.21 9.15 14.66
C SER A 231 4.76 9.43 14.28
N MET A 232 4.53 10.37 13.36
CA MET A 232 3.18 10.68 12.86
C MET A 232 2.51 9.43 12.27
N PHE A 233 3.29 8.57 11.61
CA PHE A 233 2.82 7.27 11.13
C PHE A 233 2.31 6.35 12.24
N SER A 234 3.04 6.21 13.35
CA SER A 234 2.63 5.39 14.50
C SER A 234 1.33 5.91 15.12
N ALA A 235 1.23 7.23 15.31
CA ALA A 235 0.03 7.86 15.85
C ALA A 235 -1.21 7.67 14.94
N LEU A 236 -1.02 7.77 13.62
CA LEU A 236 -2.08 7.50 12.64
C LEU A 236 -2.56 6.05 12.72
N LEU A 237 -1.64 5.08 12.77
CA LEU A 237 -1.98 3.66 12.90
C LEU A 237 -2.74 3.36 14.19
N LEU A 238 -2.31 3.91 15.33
CA LEU A 238 -2.99 3.75 16.61
C LEU A 238 -4.40 4.31 16.57
N SER A 239 -4.57 5.48 15.94
CA SER A 239 -5.88 6.09 15.74
C SER A 239 -6.78 5.16 14.93
N LEU A 240 -6.34 4.72 13.74
CA LEU A 240 -7.14 3.83 12.90
C LEU A 240 -7.52 2.51 13.62
N LYS A 241 -6.63 1.94 14.44
CA LYS A 241 -6.95 0.77 15.29
C LYS A 241 -8.03 1.09 16.33
N ALA A 242 -7.99 2.24 16.98
CA ALA A 242 -9.04 2.70 17.90
C ALA A 242 -10.39 2.91 17.17
N LEU A 243 -10.36 3.41 15.94
CA LEU A 243 -11.55 3.51 15.09
C LEU A 243 -12.13 2.12 14.79
N MET A 244 -11.31 1.11 14.49
CA MET A 244 -11.81 -0.25 14.25
C MET A 244 -12.56 -0.82 15.45
N ILE A 245 -12.04 -0.61 16.67
CA ILE A 245 -12.72 -1.02 17.92
C ILE A 245 -14.06 -0.29 18.06
N THR A 246 -14.07 1.01 17.76
CA THR A 246 -15.26 1.86 17.80
C THR A 246 -16.34 1.39 16.82
N LEU A 247 -15.95 1.00 15.60
CA LEU A 247 -16.88 0.60 14.54
C LEU A 247 -17.33 -0.86 14.67
N SER A 248 -16.66 -1.72 15.44
CA SER A 248 -16.89 -3.17 15.42
C SER A 248 -18.29 -3.63 15.83
N SER A 249 -19.04 -2.81 16.58
CA SER A 249 -20.42 -3.10 16.98
C SER A 249 -21.47 -2.29 16.22
N SER A 250 -21.07 -1.61 15.13
CA SER A 250 -21.91 -0.71 14.34
C SER A 250 -22.07 -1.23 12.90
N PRO A 251 -23.20 -0.95 12.21
CA PRO A 251 -23.34 -1.19 10.78
C PRO A 251 -22.25 -0.52 9.92
N ALA A 252 -21.61 0.55 10.42
CA ALA A 252 -20.48 1.18 9.74
C ALA A 252 -19.25 0.26 9.61
N TRP A 253 -19.21 -0.86 10.34
CA TRP A 253 -18.23 -1.92 10.11
C TRP A 253 -18.24 -2.43 8.67
N GLU A 254 -19.40 -2.53 8.02
CA GLU A 254 -19.49 -3.01 6.63
C GLU A 254 -18.76 -2.09 5.63
N GLU A 255 -18.83 -0.78 5.85
CA GLU A 255 -18.09 0.21 5.05
C GLU A 255 -16.58 0.10 5.32
N LEU A 256 -16.17 -0.08 6.58
CA LEU A 256 -14.77 -0.30 6.95
C LEU A 256 -14.22 -1.60 6.34
N GLU A 257 -14.96 -2.70 6.42
CA GLU A 257 -14.60 -3.98 5.83
C GLU A 257 -14.45 -3.85 4.30
N THR A 258 -15.41 -3.18 3.66
CA THR A 258 -15.35 -2.89 2.22
C THR A 258 -14.13 -2.06 1.86
N PHE A 259 -13.83 -1.00 2.63
CA PHE A 259 -12.62 -0.19 2.47
C PHE A 259 -11.35 -1.05 2.60
N LEU A 260 -11.24 -1.90 3.62
CA LEU A 260 -10.08 -2.75 3.83
C LEU A 260 -9.91 -3.80 2.72
N LEU A 261 -11.01 -4.34 2.19
CA LEU A 261 -11.00 -5.29 1.07
C LEU A 261 -10.58 -4.62 -0.25
N GLN A 262 -11.13 -3.44 -0.55
CA GLN A 262 -10.81 -2.68 -1.76
C GLN A 262 -9.34 -2.27 -1.83
N ASN A 263 -8.72 -2.05 -0.66
CA ASN A 263 -7.34 -1.62 -0.54
C ASN A 263 -6.36 -2.73 -0.11
N LEU A 264 -6.82 -4.00 -0.03
CA LEU A 264 -5.97 -5.14 0.33
C LEU A 264 -4.73 -5.26 -0.57
N LEU A 265 -4.89 -4.92 -1.84
CA LEU A 265 -3.83 -4.90 -2.85
C LEU A 265 -3.53 -3.47 -3.31
N HIS A 266 -3.46 -2.51 -2.38
CA HIS A 266 -3.16 -1.12 -2.72
C HIS A 266 -1.74 -0.95 -3.29
N PRO A 267 -1.54 -0.30 -4.45
CA PRO A 267 -0.24 -0.21 -5.13
C PRO A 267 0.78 0.64 -4.38
N HIS A 268 0.34 1.67 -3.66
CA HIS A 268 1.20 2.46 -2.79
C HIS A 268 1.59 1.66 -1.54
N PHE A 269 2.89 1.45 -1.31
CA PHE A 269 3.38 0.58 -0.24
C PHE A 269 2.96 1.06 1.16
N LEU A 270 3.00 2.37 1.44
CA LEU A 270 2.59 2.91 2.74
C LEU A 270 1.11 2.65 3.04
N CYS A 271 0.23 2.91 2.07
CA CYS A 271 -1.19 2.62 2.19
C CYS A 271 -1.45 1.12 2.35
N TRP A 272 -0.73 0.27 1.60
CA TRP A 272 -0.79 -1.18 1.78
C TRP A 272 -0.35 -1.59 3.19
N GLN A 273 0.73 -1.00 3.70
CA GLN A 273 1.20 -1.26 5.07
C GLN A 273 0.15 -0.87 6.11
N ILE A 274 -0.52 0.28 5.95
CA ILE A 274 -1.62 0.69 6.83
C ILE A 274 -2.75 -0.34 6.80
N VAL A 275 -3.22 -0.69 5.60
CA VAL A 275 -4.33 -1.65 5.43
C VAL A 275 -3.97 -3.01 6.02
N MET A 276 -2.75 -3.49 5.79
CA MET A 276 -2.28 -4.76 6.36
C MET A 276 -2.14 -4.71 7.88
N GLU A 277 -1.65 -3.62 8.45
CA GLU A 277 -1.61 -3.42 9.91
C GLU A 277 -3.00 -3.46 10.54
N LEU A 278 -4.01 -2.90 9.86
CA LEU A 278 -5.41 -2.93 10.30
C LEU A 278 -6.01 -4.34 10.19
N TRP A 279 -5.76 -5.05 9.08
CA TRP A 279 -6.17 -6.44 8.96
C TRP A 279 -5.50 -7.33 10.02
N CYS A 280 -4.21 -7.15 10.28
CA CYS A 280 -3.49 -7.90 11.32
C CYS A 280 -4.00 -7.57 12.71
N PHE A 281 -4.35 -6.31 12.98
CA PHE A 281 -5.00 -5.93 14.22
C PHE A 281 -6.34 -6.66 14.38
N TRP A 282 -7.18 -6.66 13.34
CA TRP A 282 -8.44 -7.39 13.35
C TRP A 282 -8.25 -8.90 13.57
N VAL A 283 -7.33 -9.53 12.84
CA VAL A 283 -6.99 -10.97 12.99
C VAL A 283 -6.58 -11.30 14.43
N ARG A 284 -5.83 -10.43 15.12
CA ARG A 284 -5.44 -10.69 16.52
C ARG A 284 -6.61 -10.67 17.51
N HIS A 285 -7.74 -10.06 17.14
CA HIS A 285 -8.89 -9.84 18.04
C HIS A 285 -10.17 -10.54 17.59
N ALA A 286 -10.25 -10.99 16.33
CA ALA A 286 -11.39 -11.74 15.79
C ALA A 286 -11.42 -13.20 16.30
N THR A 287 -12.59 -13.83 16.22
CA THR A 287 -12.74 -15.25 16.55
C THR A 287 -12.14 -16.14 15.45
N GLU A 288 -11.66 -17.32 15.82
CA GLU A 288 -10.96 -18.23 14.89
C GLU A 288 -11.83 -18.64 13.69
N ASP A 289 -13.14 -18.84 13.89
CA ASP A 289 -14.06 -19.18 12.80
C ASP A 289 -14.21 -18.07 11.77
N VAL A 290 -14.30 -16.80 12.23
CA VAL A 290 -14.45 -15.64 11.34
C VAL A 290 -13.14 -15.40 10.58
N MET A 291 -11.99 -15.52 11.26
CA MET A 291 -10.69 -15.47 10.61
C MET A 291 -10.53 -16.55 9.55
N ALA A 292 -10.86 -17.80 9.89
CA ALA A 292 -10.74 -18.93 8.99
C ALA A 292 -11.58 -18.73 7.73
N ASN A 293 -12.83 -18.27 7.87
CA ASN A 293 -13.71 -18.00 6.74
C ASN A 293 -13.14 -16.92 5.81
N MET A 294 -12.57 -15.84 6.37
CA MET A 294 -11.95 -14.78 5.57
C MET A 294 -10.71 -15.28 4.82
N ILE A 295 -9.82 -16.00 5.52
CA ILE A 295 -8.62 -16.58 4.90
C ILE A 295 -8.99 -17.59 3.81
N ASP A 296 -10.01 -18.42 4.03
CA ASP A 296 -10.48 -19.38 3.02
C ASP A 296 -10.98 -18.66 1.76
N LYS A 297 -11.74 -17.56 1.90
CA LYS A 297 -12.18 -16.73 0.75
C LYS A 297 -10.98 -16.15 -0.01
N LEU A 298 -9.96 -15.65 0.69
CA LEU A 298 -8.73 -15.16 0.06
C LEU A 298 -7.98 -16.28 -0.66
N CYS A 299 -7.93 -17.48 -0.09
CA CYS A 299 -7.34 -18.65 -0.74
C CYS A 299 -8.10 -19.02 -2.02
N VAL A 300 -9.43 -19.06 -1.98
CA VAL A 300 -10.28 -19.32 -3.16
C VAL A 300 -10.05 -18.26 -4.23
N PHE A 301 -10.00 -16.98 -3.86
CA PHE A 301 -9.68 -15.89 -4.78
C PHE A 301 -8.30 -16.08 -5.43
N MET A 302 -7.26 -16.35 -4.62
CA MET A 302 -5.91 -16.62 -5.11
C MET A 302 -5.86 -17.80 -6.09
N MET A 303 -6.56 -18.89 -5.79
CA MET A 303 -6.66 -20.07 -6.66
C MET A 303 -7.39 -19.79 -7.98
N SER A 304 -8.32 -18.82 -7.99
CA SER A 304 -9.05 -18.43 -9.20
C SER A 304 -8.21 -17.61 -10.19
N ILE A 305 -7.22 -16.87 -9.69
CA ILE A 305 -6.34 -16.01 -10.51
C ILE A 305 -5.04 -16.72 -10.92
N SER A 306 -4.66 -17.82 -10.26
CA SER A 306 -3.37 -18.48 -10.46
C SER A 306 -3.16 -19.04 -11.88
N THR A 307 -4.22 -19.35 -12.61
CA THR A 307 -4.14 -19.86 -14.00
C THR A 307 -3.93 -18.78 -15.05
N SER A 308 -4.10 -17.50 -14.69
CA SER A 308 -4.16 -16.38 -15.65
C SER A 308 -2.99 -15.39 -15.52
N GLU A 309 -2.23 -15.46 -14.43
CA GLU A 309 -1.21 -14.46 -14.10
C GLU A 309 0.23 -14.98 -14.15
N THR A 310 1.17 -14.04 -14.30
CA THR A 310 2.61 -14.33 -14.34
C THR A 310 3.17 -14.59 -12.94
N LEU A 311 3.28 -15.87 -12.56
CA LEU A 311 3.72 -16.33 -11.23
C LEU A 311 5.05 -15.72 -10.74
N LEU A 312 6.01 -15.52 -11.65
CA LEU A 312 7.34 -15.00 -11.30
C LEU A 312 7.40 -13.47 -11.21
N CYS A 313 6.33 -12.75 -11.57
CA CYS A 313 6.27 -11.30 -11.45
C CYS A 313 5.85 -10.90 -10.02
N PRO A 314 6.73 -10.24 -9.22
CA PRO A 314 6.42 -9.88 -7.83
C PRO A 314 5.19 -8.97 -7.67
N ASP A 315 4.91 -8.13 -8.68
CA ASP A 315 3.80 -7.18 -8.67
C ASP A 315 2.49 -7.76 -9.22
N SER A 316 2.48 -9.05 -9.61
CA SER A 316 1.24 -9.74 -10.02
C SER A 316 0.20 -9.76 -8.90
N VAL A 317 -1.08 -9.73 -9.25
CA VAL A 317 -2.18 -9.84 -8.28
C VAL A 317 -2.06 -11.14 -7.49
N LEU A 318 -1.61 -12.23 -8.12
CA LEU A 318 -1.32 -13.51 -7.48
C LEU A 318 -0.28 -13.36 -6.36
N ARG A 319 0.90 -12.79 -6.67
CA ARG A 319 1.97 -12.61 -5.69
C ARG A 319 1.58 -11.62 -4.58
N ARG A 320 0.88 -10.53 -4.92
CA ARG A 320 0.41 -9.55 -3.92
C ARG A 320 -0.68 -10.13 -3.01
N THR A 321 -1.54 -11.00 -3.53
CA THR A 321 -2.53 -11.75 -2.73
C THR A 321 -1.83 -12.75 -1.81
N ALA A 322 -0.88 -13.53 -2.34
CA ALA A 322 -0.08 -14.46 -1.56
C ALA A 322 0.68 -13.75 -0.43
N LYS A 323 1.27 -12.58 -0.71
CA LYS A 323 1.94 -11.73 0.28
C LYS A 323 1.00 -11.30 1.40
N SER A 324 -0.20 -10.85 1.04
CA SER A 324 -1.21 -10.44 2.01
C SER A 324 -1.63 -11.62 2.90
N ILE A 325 -1.89 -12.79 2.32
CA ILE A 325 -2.21 -14.02 3.07
C ILE A 325 -1.06 -14.40 4.01
N CYS A 326 0.19 -14.44 3.53
CA CYS A 326 1.34 -14.80 4.35
C CYS A 326 1.51 -13.85 5.55
N PHE A 327 1.33 -12.55 5.32
CA PHE A 327 1.41 -11.54 6.36
C PHE A 327 0.27 -11.65 7.39
N LEU A 328 -0.95 -12.03 6.99
CA LEU A 328 -2.02 -12.32 7.94
C LEU A 328 -1.70 -13.58 8.76
N LEU A 329 -1.16 -14.62 8.13
CA LEU A 329 -0.80 -15.87 8.80
C LEU A 329 0.30 -15.70 9.84
N THR A 330 1.28 -14.81 9.62
CA THR A 330 2.33 -14.53 10.62
C THR A 330 1.78 -13.88 11.90
N HIS A 331 0.58 -13.30 11.85
CA HIS A 331 -0.10 -12.68 12.98
C HIS A 331 -1.33 -13.46 13.47
N SER A 332 -1.57 -14.63 12.91
CA SER A 332 -2.71 -15.51 13.19
C SER A 332 -2.34 -16.68 14.12
N PRO A 333 -3.33 -17.38 14.73
CA PRO A 333 -3.10 -18.69 15.33
C PRO A 333 -2.45 -19.67 14.34
N LYS A 334 -1.47 -20.47 14.82
CA LYS A 334 -0.71 -21.42 13.99
C LYS A 334 -1.58 -22.48 13.30
N SER A 335 -2.75 -22.78 13.87
CA SER A 335 -3.77 -23.67 13.29
C SER A 335 -4.22 -23.21 11.91
N LEU A 336 -4.36 -21.89 11.68
CA LEU A 336 -4.77 -21.34 10.38
C LEU A 336 -3.71 -21.58 9.31
N THR A 337 -2.42 -21.53 9.65
CA THR A 337 -1.34 -21.88 8.71
C THR A 337 -1.46 -23.33 8.25
N ALA A 338 -1.75 -24.26 9.18
CA ALA A 338 -1.95 -25.66 8.84
C ALA A 338 -3.19 -25.88 7.95
N ARG A 339 -4.27 -25.13 8.20
CA ARG A 339 -5.49 -25.14 7.37
C ARG A 339 -5.20 -24.67 5.95
N VAL A 340 -4.54 -23.52 5.78
CA VAL A 340 -4.16 -22.99 4.45
C VAL A 340 -3.25 -23.97 3.72
N TYR A 341 -2.25 -24.53 4.41
CA TYR A 341 -1.38 -25.55 3.82
C TYR A 341 -2.20 -26.76 3.34
N LYS A 342 -3.13 -27.28 4.15
CA LYS A 342 -3.96 -28.42 3.76
C LYS A 342 -4.82 -28.11 2.52
N ASN A 343 -5.52 -26.96 2.53
CA ASN A 343 -6.43 -26.55 1.47
C ASN A 343 -5.71 -26.40 0.12
N ILE A 344 -4.49 -25.83 0.13
CA ILE A 344 -3.77 -25.49 -1.10
C ILE A 344 -2.82 -26.61 -1.54
N SER A 345 -2.09 -27.24 -0.60
CA SER A 345 -1.04 -28.22 -0.96
C SER A 345 -1.52 -29.67 -1.01
N THR A 346 -2.56 -30.04 -0.25
CA THR A 346 -2.97 -31.46 -0.12
C THR A 346 -4.30 -31.80 -0.79
N GLU A 347 -5.19 -30.83 -0.99
CA GLU A 347 -6.58 -31.09 -1.41
C GLU A 347 -6.86 -30.92 -2.92
N SER A 348 -5.91 -30.45 -3.74
CA SER A 348 -6.16 -30.29 -5.18
C SER A 348 -5.03 -30.81 -6.07
N ARG A 349 -5.36 -31.78 -6.94
CA ARG A 349 -4.52 -32.27 -8.05
C ARG A 349 -4.50 -31.29 -9.23
N SER A 350 -4.93 -30.05 -9.05
CA SER A 350 -4.98 -29.05 -10.13
C SER A 350 -3.68 -28.28 -10.22
N GLU A 351 -3.28 -27.92 -11.44
CA GLU A 351 -2.11 -27.07 -11.72
C GLU A 351 -2.21 -25.72 -10.98
N SER A 352 -3.43 -25.17 -10.87
CA SER A 352 -3.72 -23.93 -10.13
C SER A 352 -3.31 -23.95 -8.65
N ALA A 353 -3.32 -25.13 -8.03
CA ALA A 353 -2.95 -25.32 -6.63
C ALA A 353 -1.45 -25.27 -6.40
N SER A 354 -0.70 -25.86 -7.34
CA SER A 354 0.74 -25.87 -7.30
C SER A 354 1.30 -24.46 -7.49
N ASP A 355 0.75 -23.70 -8.44
CA ASP A 355 1.18 -22.31 -8.67
C ASP A 355 0.81 -21.39 -7.50
N ALA A 356 -0.38 -21.55 -6.92
CA ALA A 356 -0.77 -20.81 -5.71
C ALA A 356 0.13 -21.14 -4.51
N TYR A 357 0.48 -22.42 -4.32
CA TYR A 357 1.42 -22.82 -3.27
C TYR A 357 2.81 -22.24 -3.50
N LEU A 358 3.31 -22.23 -4.74
CA LEU A 358 4.58 -21.59 -5.06
C LEU A 358 4.54 -20.08 -4.80
N ALA A 359 3.45 -19.40 -5.15
CA ALA A 359 3.28 -17.98 -4.84
C ALA A 359 3.36 -17.70 -3.33
N LEU A 360 2.72 -18.54 -2.50
CA LEU A 360 2.82 -18.44 -1.04
C LEU A 360 4.25 -18.63 -0.56
N LEU A 361 4.97 -19.63 -1.05
CA LEU A 361 6.38 -19.85 -0.69
C LEU A 361 7.23 -18.63 -1.03
N LEU A 362 7.10 -18.11 -2.25
CA LEU A 362 7.84 -16.93 -2.74
C LEU A 362 7.60 -15.68 -1.90
N GLU A 363 6.43 -15.57 -1.27
CA GLU A 363 6.04 -14.44 -0.40
C GLU A 363 6.24 -14.71 1.09
N GLY A 364 6.96 -15.78 1.45
CA GLY A 364 7.39 -16.03 2.82
C GLY A 364 6.37 -16.77 3.69
N PHE A 365 5.59 -17.69 3.11
CA PHE A 365 4.66 -18.54 3.86
C PHE A 365 5.28 -19.10 5.15
N PRO A 366 4.62 -18.96 6.32
CA PRO A 366 5.24 -19.29 7.61
C PRO A 366 5.31 -20.81 7.86
N LEU A 367 6.15 -21.52 7.11
CA LEU A 367 6.36 -22.98 7.24
C LEU A 367 6.74 -23.41 8.66
N ASN A 368 7.39 -22.52 9.43
CA ASN A 368 7.74 -22.77 10.82
C ASN A 368 6.54 -22.86 11.77
N PHE A 369 5.35 -22.45 11.34
CA PHE A 369 4.11 -22.56 12.12
C PHE A 369 3.39 -23.88 11.88
N LEU A 370 3.79 -24.66 10.86
CA LEU A 370 3.25 -25.98 10.62
C LEU A 370 3.69 -26.98 11.71
N PRO A 371 2.85 -28.01 12.01
CA PRO A 371 3.26 -29.14 12.83
C PRO A 371 4.53 -29.79 12.27
N ASP A 372 5.42 -30.29 13.15
CA ASP A 372 6.74 -30.78 12.74
C ASP A 372 6.68 -31.89 11.68
N GLN A 373 5.71 -32.80 11.77
CA GLN A 373 5.50 -33.83 10.76
C GLN A 373 5.19 -33.22 9.39
N THR A 374 4.17 -32.37 9.33
CA THR A 374 3.75 -31.67 8.10
C THR A 374 4.87 -30.81 7.52
N LYS A 375 5.59 -30.09 8.38
CA LYS A 375 6.76 -29.29 8.00
C LYS A 375 7.85 -30.14 7.35
N ASN A 376 8.17 -31.29 7.95
CA ASN A 376 9.20 -32.19 7.43
C ASN A 376 8.74 -32.90 6.14
N ASP A 377 7.45 -33.18 5.99
CA ASP A 377 6.88 -33.72 4.75
C ASP A 377 6.95 -32.70 3.62
N ALA A 378 6.59 -31.44 3.90
CA ALA A 378 6.71 -30.33 2.95
C ALA A 378 8.16 -30.12 2.50
N LYS A 379 9.11 -30.12 3.44
CA LYS A 379 10.55 -30.02 3.14
C LYS A 379 11.01 -31.13 2.21
N ARG A 380 10.72 -32.38 2.56
CA ARG A 380 11.09 -33.55 1.74
C ARG A 380 10.50 -33.48 0.34
N GLN A 381 9.25 -33.04 0.22
CA GLN A 381 8.59 -32.89 -1.07
C GLN A 381 9.27 -31.83 -1.95
N ILE A 382 9.57 -30.65 -1.39
CA ILE A 382 10.23 -29.55 -2.12
C ILE A 382 11.63 -29.98 -2.61
N VAL A 383 12.41 -30.66 -1.75
CA VAL A 383 13.74 -31.17 -2.10
C VAL A 383 13.65 -32.24 -3.19
N ALA A 384 12.69 -33.16 -3.09
CA ALA A 384 12.49 -34.20 -4.11
C ALA A 384 12.11 -33.59 -5.48
N ASP A 385 11.24 -32.58 -5.49
CA ASP A 385 10.84 -31.87 -6.72
C ASP A 385 12.03 -31.11 -7.34
N PHE A 386 12.89 -30.52 -6.51
CA PHE A 386 14.11 -29.87 -6.97
C PHE A 386 15.08 -30.86 -7.63
N PHE A 387 15.38 -32.00 -6.99
CA PHE A 387 16.29 -32.97 -7.58
C PHE A 387 15.72 -33.63 -8.83
N HIS A 388 14.42 -33.91 -8.86
CA HIS A 388 13.75 -34.38 -10.07
C HIS A 388 13.88 -33.37 -11.21
N PHE A 389 13.80 -32.07 -10.93
CA PHE A 389 14.02 -31.03 -11.92
C PHE A 389 15.48 -30.96 -12.39
N VAL A 390 16.43 -31.01 -11.46
CA VAL A 390 17.88 -30.99 -11.74
C VAL A 390 18.28 -32.17 -12.62
N ASP A 391 17.85 -33.38 -12.27
CA ASP A 391 18.20 -34.61 -12.99
C ASP A 391 17.65 -34.61 -14.44
N ASN A 392 16.51 -33.94 -14.68
CA ASN A 392 15.88 -33.85 -16.00
C ASN A 392 16.24 -32.58 -16.80
N PHE A 393 17.09 -31.69 -16.27
CA PHE A 393 17.38 -30.38 -16.89
C PHE A 393 18.06 -30.46 -18.27
N SER A 394 18.76 -31.56 -18.53
CA SER A 394 19.42 -31.85 -19.82
C SER A 394 18.48 -32.40 -20.88
N GLU A 395 17.33 -32.96 -20.49
CA GLU A 395 16.34 -33.50 -21.43
C GLU A 395 15.42 -32.37 -21.94
N LYS A 396 14.75 -32.55 -23.10
CA LYS A 396 13.76 -31.58 -23.59
C LYS A 396 12.76 -31.31 -22.46
N PRO A 397 12.32 -30.06 -22.24
CA PRO A 397 11.45 -29.72 -21.12
C PRO A 397 10.24 -30.64 -21.17
N SER A 398 10.15 -31.57 -20.21
CA SER A 398 9.05 -32.49 -20.14
C SER A 398 7.81 -31.69 -19.77
N GLU A 399 6.68 -31.97 -20.43
CA GLU A 399 5.35 -31.44 -20.09
C GLU A 399 4.82 -31.95 -18.73
N SER A 400 5.71 -32.46 -17.86
CA SER A 400 5.37 -33.18 -16.63
C SER A 400 5.62 -32.39 -15.33
N SER A 401 5.95 -31.09 -15.40
CA SER A 401 6.07 -30.28 -14.18
C SER A 401 4.70 -29.98 -13.58
N ARG A 402 4.56 -30.17 -12.27
CA ARG A 402 3.36 -29.76 -11.51
C ARG A 402 3.03 -28.27 -11.57
N TYR A 403 4.01 -27.45 -11.95
CA TYR A 403 3.92 -25.99 -12.03
C TYR A 403 3.88 -25.53 -13.47
N THR A 404 3.19 -24.41 -13.73
CA THR A 404 3.17 -23.77 -15.06
C THR A 404 4.46 -23.00 -15.35
N ALA A 405 5.13 -22.50 -14.31
CA ALA A 405 6.36 -21.71 -14.46
C ALA A 405 7.62 -22.58 -14.63
N GLN A 406 8.42 -22.26 -15.64
CA GLN A 406 9.73 -22.87 -15.83
C GLN A 406 10.66 -22.58 -14.65
N GLY A 407 11.29 -23.63 -14.12
CA GLY A 407 12.21 -23.52 -12.97
C GLY A 407 11.55 -23.43 -11.61
N ALA A 408 10.21 -23.56 -11.52
CA ALA A 408 9.44 -23.49 -10.28
C ALA A 408 10.04 -24.26 -9.08
N PRO A 409 10.57 -25.50 -9.23
CA PRO A 409 11.20 -26.20 -8.11
C PRO A 409 12.43 -25.50 -7.52
N VAL A 410 13.18 -24.74 -8.33
CA VAL A 410 14.34 -23.94 -7.86
C VAL A 410 13.85 -22.77 -7.02
N PHE A 411 12.82 -22.05 -7.49
CA PHE A 411 12.19 -20.96 -6.74
C PHE A 411 11.59 -21.45 -5.41
N ALA A 412 10.90 -22.59 -5.43
CA ALA A 412 10.31 -23.20 -4.24
C ALA A 412 11.37 -23.54 -3.18
N LEU A 413 12.48 -24.16 -3.59
CA LEU A 413 13.57 -24.52 -2.68
C LEU A 413 14.27 -23.28 -2.11
N SER A 414 14.60 -22.31 -2.97
CA SER A 414 15.24 -21.06 -2.52
C SER A 414 14.39 -20.33 -1.48
N ALA A 415 13.09 -20.17 -1.75
CA ALA A 415 12.15 -19.55 -0.83
C ALA A 415 12.03 -20.33 0.49
N CYS A 416 11.91 -21.66 0.41
CA CYS A 416 11.86 -22.55 1.57
C CYS A 416 13.10 -22.40 2.48
N LEU A 417 14.30 -22.37 1.89
CA LEU A 417 15.55 -22.14 2.62
C LEU A 417 15.57 -20.75 3.28
N GLY A 418 15.07 -19.73 2.58
CA GLY A 418 14.92 -18.38 3.12
C GLY A 418 14.01 -18.32 4.36
N ILE A 419 12.86 -19.01 4.31
CA ILE A 419 11.87 -19.05 5.40
C ILE A 419 12.43 -19.79 6.62
N LEU A 420 13.06 -20.94 6.41
CA LEU A 420 13.53 -21.81 7.49
C LEU A 420 14.82 -21.29 8.13
N LYS A 421 15.60 -20.47 7.41
CA LYS A 421 16.91 -19.96 7.86
C LYS A 421 17.87 -21.07 8.32
N THR A 422 17.75 -22.26 7.76
CA THR A 422 18.57 -23.44 8.10
C THR A 422 19.15 -24.04 6.83
N SER A 423 20.40 -24.51 6.89
CA SER A 423 20.96 -25.36 5.85
C SER A 423 20.19 -26.69 5.80
N MET A 424 19.94 -27.17 4.58
CA MET A 424 19.30 -28.47 4.33
C MET A 424 20.41 -29.44 3.90
N PRO A 425 20.81 -30.41 4.74
CA PRO A 425 21.91 -31.32 4.45
C PRO A 425 21.63 -32.24 3.24
N GLU A 426 20.38 -32.34 2.80
CA GLU A 426 20.00 -33.09 1.60
C GLU A 426 20.47 -32.44 0.29
N ILE A 427 20.92 -31.17 0.31
CA ILE A 427 21.42 -30.46 -0.87
C ILE A 427 22.88 -30.86 -1.14
N ASP A 428 23.12 -31.56 -2.25
CA ASP A 428 24.41 -32.15 -2.60
C ASP A 428 25.10 -31.46 -3.80
N SER A 429 26.24 -32.02 -4.21
CA SER A 429 27.06 -31.52 -5.32
C SER A 429 26.37 -31.56 -6.69
N LYS A 430 25.23 -32.25 -6.85
CA LYS A 430 24.42 -32.14 -8.09
C LYS A 430 23.93 -30.71 -8.31
N THR A 431 23.69 -29.95 -7.24
CA THR A 431 23.32 -28.53 -7.31
C THR A 431 24.40 -27.70 -8.01
N LEU A 432 25.68 -27.99 -7.74
CA LEU A 432 26.80 -27.30 -8.39
C LEU A 432 26.92 -27.67 -9.87
N LYS A 433 26.72 -28.95 -10.20
CA LYS A 433 26.70 -29.43 -11.60
C LYS A 433 25.56 -28.79 -12.39
N PHE A 434 24.38 -28.67 -11.77
CA PHE A 434 23.24 -27.97 -12.33
C PHE A 434 23.55 -26.49 -12.60
N ALA A 435 24.17 -25.79 -11.64
CA ALA A 435 24.57 -24.38 -11.81
C ALA A 435 25.52 -24.20 -13.01
N ILE A 436 26.51 -25.08 -13.16
CA ILE A 436 27.44 -25.07 -14.30
C ILE A 436 26.68 -25.28 -15.62
N ALA A 437 25.82 -26.30 -15.69
CA ALA A 437 25.04 -26.60 -16.89
C ALA A 437 24.11 -25.44 -17.28
N LEU A 438 23.49 -24.77 -16.30
CA LEU A 438 22.62 -23.63 -16.50
C LEU A 438 23.38 -22.41 -17.06
N VAL A 439 24.55 -22.09 -16.49
CA VAL A 439 25.41 -20.99 -16.98
C VAL A 439 25.90 -21.26 -18.41
N GLN A 440 26.33 -22.50 -18.70
CA GLN A 440 26.76 -22.88 -20.04
C GLN A 440 25.61 -22.78 -21.06
N LYS A 441 24.40 -23.23 -20.69
CA LYS A 441 23.21 -23.16 -21.55
C LYS A 441 22.76 -21.73 -21.83
N LEU A 442 22.94 -20.81 -20.86
CA LEU A 442 22.68 -19.38 -21.06
C LEU A 442 23.71 -18.76 -22.02
N ARG A 443 24.99 -19.11 -21.90
CA ARG A 443 26.06 -18.58 -22.78
C ARG A 443 25.98 -19.12 -24.22
N ASN A 444 25.52 -20.36 -24.39
CA ASN A 444 25.49 -21.07 -25.68
C ASN A 444 24.18 -20.88 -26.47
N SER A 445 23.22 -20.07 -26.02
CA SER A 445 21.94 -19.89 -26.73
C SER A 445 22.06 -19.14 -28.07
N LYS A 446 23.26 -18.69 -28.44
CA LYS A 446 23.56 -17.95 -29.68
C LYS A 446 23.35 -18.75 -30.98
N ASP A 447 23.30 -20.09 -30.92
CA ASP A 447 23.29 -20.94 -32.12
C ASP A 447 21.88 -21.30 -32.65
N GLU A 448 20.79 -20.95 -31.95
CA GLU A 448 19.42 -21.22 -32.40
C GLU A 448 18.77 -19.98 -33.03
N MET A 449 19.36 -19.46 -34.10
CA MET A 449 18.95 -18.24 -34.84
C MET A 449 17.57 -18.31 -35.55
N MET A 450 16.66 -19.18 -35.12
CA MET A 450 15.36 -19.45 -35.75
C MET A 450 14.20 -19.56 -34.73
N ARG A 451 14.11 -18.63 -33.77
CA ARG A 451 12.88 -18.45 -32.95
C ARG A 451 12.56 -16.97 -32.73
N ASP A 452 11.26 -16.69 -32.55
CA ASP A 452 10.72 -15.34 -32.31
C ASP A 452 11.50 -14.60 -31.21
N HIS A 453 12.00 -13.42 -31.57
CA HIS A 453 12.84 -12.56 -30.72
C HIS A 453 12.26 -12.30 -29.31
N ASN A 454 10.93 -12.20 -29.19
CA ASN A 454 10.25 -11.96 -27.91
C ASN A 454 10.23 -13.20 -26.98
N ILE A 455 10.18 -14.41 -27.56
CA ILE A 455 10.21 -15.67 -26.78
C ILE A 455 11.62 -15.93 -26.26
N GLU A 456 12.63 -15.54 -27.04
CA GLU A 456 14.04 -15.66 -26.67
C GLU A 456 14.40 -14.77 -25.47
N ILE A 457 13.99 -13.49 -25.49
CA ILE A 457 14.21 -12.55 -24.37
C ILE A 457 13.51 -13.01 -23.08
N LEU A 458 12.30 -13.57 -23.20
CA LEU A 458 11.55 -14.10 -22.06
C LEU A 458 12.25 -15.34 -21.46
N SER A 459 12.71 -16.24 -22.33
CA SER A 459 13.50 -17.43 -21.96
C SER A 459 14.82 -17.06 -21.28
N GLU A 460 15.51 -16.03 -21.75
CA GLU A 460 16.76 -15.54 -21.18
C GLU A 460 16.56 -14.90 -19.79
N THR A 461 15.51 -14.08 -19.65
CA THR A 461 15.15 -13.46 -18.36
C THR A 461 14.81 -14.53 -17.32
N VAL A 462 14.01 -15.54 -17.68
CA VAL A 462 13.66 -16.65 -16.79
C VAL A 462 14.90 -17.45 -16.39
N ARG A 463 15.80 -17.76 -17.34
CA ARG A 463 17.07 -18.46 -17.02
C ARG A 463 17.94 -17.66 -16.06
N THR A 464 18.03 -16.34 -16.24
CA THR A 464 18.80 -15.45 -15.35
C THR A 464 18.21 -15.44 -13.93
N LEU A 465 16.89 -15.45 -13.79
CA LEU A 465 16.22 -15.59 -12.49
C LEU A 465 16.51 -16.97 -11.85
N ILE A 466 16.50 -18.05 -12.63
CA ILE A 466 16.86 -19.38 -12.11
C ILE A 466 18.32 -19.41 -11.63
N ILE A 467 19.24 -18.75 -12.34
CA ILE A 467 20.64 -18.61 -11.87
C ILE A 467 20.67 -17.86 -10.53
N SER A 468 19.96 -16.73 -10.43
CA SER A 468 19.85 -15.97 -9.19
C SER A 468 19.44 -16.85 -8.02
N GLU A 469 18.35 -17.60 -8.17
CA GLU A 469 17.86 -18.49 -7.11
C GLU A 469 18.80 -19.67 -6.84
N THR A 470 19.50 -20.17 -7.86
CA THR A 470 20.48 -21.25 -7.68
C THR A 470 21.68 -20.77 -6.85
N LEU A 471 22.18 -19.56 -7.12
CA LEU A 471 23.24 -18.93 -6.31
C LEU A 471 22.77 -18.70 -4.86
N SER A 472 21.51 -18.28 -4.71
CA SER A 472 20.84 -18.12 -3.41
C SER A 472 20.77 -19.45 -2.64
N ILE A 473 20.43 -20.57 -3.31
CA ILE A 473 20.45 -21.92 -2.70
C ILE A 473 21.86 -22.31 -2.27
N ILE A 474 22.86 -22.13 -3.15
CA ILE A 474 24.26 -22.48 -2.88
C ILE A 474 24.78 -21.70 -1.66
N SER A 475 24.48 -20.40 -1.58
CA SER A 475 24.92 -19.54 -0.47
C SER A 475 24.46 -19.99 0.93
N ARG A 476 23.42 -20.83 1.00
CA ARG A 476 22.85 -21.34 2.25
C ARG A 476 23.33 -22.74 2.62
N SER A 477 24.18 -23.36 1.80
CA SER A 477 24.76 -24.67 2.09
C SER A 477 26.29 -24.58 2.15
N GLU A 478 26.81 -24.48 3.37
CA GLU A 478 28.25 -24.41 3.64
C GLU A 478 29.03 -25.60 3.05
N GLN A 479 28.44 -26.80 3.08
CA GLN A 479 29.05 -28.02 2.57
C GLN A 479 29.39 -27.93 1.07
N LEU A 480 28.57 -27.22 0.29
CA LEU A 480 28.80 -27.06 -1.14
C LEU A 480 30.08 -26.28 -1.46
N TYR A 481 30.47 -25.34 -0.59
CA TYR A 481 31.71 -24.57 -0.75
C TYR A 481 32.97 -25.43 -0.53
N THR A 482 32.84 -26.60 0.08
CA THR A 482 33.96 -27.55 0.23
C THR A 482 34.06 -28.55 -0.93
N CYS A 483 33.08 -28.57 -1.84
CA CYS A 483 33.08 -29.49 -2.98
C CYS A 483 34.05 -29.04 -4.07
N GLN A 484 34.72 -30.00 -4.71
CA GLN A 484 35.65 -29.73 -5.81
C GLN A 484 34.96 -29.05 -7.00
N GLU A 485 33.68 -29.33 -7.24
CA GLU A 485 32.90 -28.71 -8.32
C GLU A 485 32.72 -27.19 -8.14
N MET A 486 32.91 -26.64 -6.93
CA MET A 486 32.79 -25.21 -6.66
C MET A 486 33.79 -24.38 -7.50
N ASP A 487 34.97 -24.93 -7.78
CA ASP A 487 35.98 -24.30 -8.63
C ASP A 487 35.43 -23.95 -10.03
N ASN A 488 34.66 -24.88 -10.59
CA ASN A 488 34.07 -24.73 -11.90
C ASN A 488 32.89 -23.75 -11.87
N VAL A 489 32.11 -23.75 -10.78
CA VAL A 489 31.02 -22.78 -10.58
C VAL A 489 31.58 -21.36 -10.53
N ILE A 490 32.61 -21.09 -9.72
CA ILE A 490 33.25 -19.76 -9.62
C ILE A 490 33.75 -19.30 -10.99
N THR A 491 34.41 -20.20 -11.72
CA THR A 491 34.94 -19.89 -13.06
C THR A 491 33.85 -19.58 -14.07
N GLU A 492 32.76 -20.33 -14.09
CA GLU A 492 31.65 -20.07 -15.03
C GLU A 492 30.82 -18.85 -14.64
N VAL A 493 30.60 -18.60 -13.35
CA VAL A 493 29.94 -17.38 -12.85
C VAL A 493 30.78 -16.15 -13.20
N GLN A 494 32.09 -16.20 -13.01
CA GLN A 494 33.00 -15.13 -13.43
C GLN A 494 32.85 -14.83 -14.93
N LYS A 495 32.90 -15.86 -15.77
CA LYS A 495 32.71 -15.69 -17.23
C LYS A 495 31.35 -15.09 -17.57
N LEU A 496 30.29 -15.46 -16.86
CA LEU A 496 28.95 -14.94 -17.10
C LEU A 496 28.85 -13.43 -16.82
N PHE A 497 29.43 -12.96 -15.72
CA PHE A 497 29.29 -11.58 -15.28
C PHE A 497 30.34 -10.61 -15.84
N ILE A 498 31.53 -11.11 -16.22
CA ILE A 498 32.68 -10.26 -16.59
C ILE A 498 33.03 -10.32 -18.08
N SER A 499 32.51 -11.28 -18.86
CA SER A 499 32.85 -11.35 -20.30
C SER A 499 32.45 -10.08 -21.07
N GLU A 500 33.40 -9.49 -21.79
CA GLU A 500 33.31 -8.19 -22.48
C GLU A 500 32.35 -8.15 -23.70
N THR A 501 31.66 -9.23 -24.05
CA THR A 501 31.11 -9.38 -25.40
C THR A 501 29.66 -9.00 -25.64
N ASP A 502 28.79 -8.72 -24.65
CA ASP A 502 27.40 -8.33 -24.99
C ASP A 502 26.72 -7.36 -24.00
N LYS A 503 26.58 -6.11 -24.41
CA LYS A 503 25.82 -5.05 -23.68
C LYS A 503 24.33 -5.38 -23.49
N HIS A 504 23.76 -6.32 -24.27
CA HIS A 504 22.35 -6.69 -24.21
C HIS A 504 22.02 -7.63 -23.03
N HIS A 505 22.92 -8.55 -22.66
CA HIS A 505 22.73 -9.48 -21.53
C HIS A 505 22.86 -8.77 -20.17
N TYR A 506 23.59 -7.66 -20.12
CA TYR A 506 23.94 -6.95 -18.89
C TYR A 506 22.73 -6.43 -18.11
N HIS A 507 21.67 -5.99 -18.81
CA HIS A 507 20.48 -5.45 -18.14
C HIS A 507 19.69 -6.53 -17.37
N HIS A 508 19.70 -7.78 -17.83
CA HIS A 508 19.02 -8.89 -17.15
C HIS A 508 19.86 -9.45 -16.01
N LEU A 509 21.19 -9.49 -16.17
CA LEU A 509 22.15 -9.93 -15.14
C LEU A 509 22.18 -9.03 -13.90
N ASN A 510 21.86 -7.74 -14.03
CA ASN A 510 21.74 -6.86 -12.86
C ASN A 510 20.73 -7.39 -11.82
N LYS A 511 19.72 -8.17 -12.24
CA LYS A 511 18.72 -8.74 -11.31
C LYS A 511 19.28 -9.88 -10.45
N SER A 512 20.37 -10.52 -10.84
CA SER A 512 21.00 -11.61 -10.09
C SER A 512 22.15 -11.16 -9.19
N GLU A 513 22.51 -9.87 -9.21
CA GLU A 513 23.58 -9.30 -8.40
C GLU A 513 23.38 -9.43 -6.87
N PRO A 514 22.17 -9.38 -6.26
CA PRO A 514 22.05 -9.58 -4.82
C PRO A 514 22.39 -11.02 -4.45
N SER A 515 21.92 -11.97 -5.27
CA SER A 515 22.20 -13.39 -5.08
C SER A 515 23.67 -13.71 -5.36
N LEU A 516 24.32 -12.99 -6.28
CA LEU A 516 25.77 -13.06 -6.46
C LEU A 516 26.49 -12.57 -5.19
N ALA A 517 26.08 -11.45 -4.60
CA ALA A 517 26.66 -10.97 -3.35
C ALA A 517 26.49 -12.01 -2.23
N LEU A 518 25.29 -12.56 -2.06
CA LEU A 518 25.04 -13.64 -1.09
C LEU A 518 25.94 -14.86 -1.35
N PHE A 519 26.07 -15.28 -2.62
CA PHE A 519 26.97 -16.38 -3.00
C PHE A 519 28.44 -16.09 -2.64
N LEU A 520 28.92 -14.87 -2.90
CA LEU A 520 30.28 -14.47 -2.55
C LEU A 520 30.51 -14.44 -1.03
N SER A 521 29.48 -14.09 -0.24
CA SER A 521 29.55 -14.14 1.22
C SER A 521 29.81 -15.56 1.76
N GLY A 522 29.31 -16.58 1.06
CA GLY A 522 29.49 -18.00 1.44
C GLY A 522 30.90 -18.54 1.16
N LEU A 523 31.72 -17.81 0.38
CA LEU A 523 33.11 -18.19 0.10
C LEU A 523 34.03 -18.12 1.34
N VAL A 524 33.52 -17.67 2.50
CA VAL A 524 34.23 -17.78 3.79
C VAL A 524 34.68 -19.21 4.07
N SER A 525 33.85 -20.20 3.71
CA SER A 525 34.15 -21.62 3.96
C SER A 525 34.89 -22.29 2.79
N TYR A 526 35.29 -21.51 1.77
CA TYR A 526 36.05 -21.97 0.62
C TYR A 526 37.56 -21.70 0.82
N GLU A 527 38.40 -22.71 0.61
CA GLU A 527 39.84 -22.57 0.75
C GLU A 527 40.44 -21.79 -0.43
N MET A 528 40.85 -20.55 -0.17
CA MET A 528 41.43 -19.68 -1.19
C MET A 528 42.96 -19.76 -1.21
N SER A 529 43.53 -19.96 -2.40
CA SER A 529 44.97 -19.84 -2.62
C SER A 529 45.38 -18.37 -2.70
N GLU A 530 46.41 -17.96 -1.95
CA GLU A 530 46.97 -16.60 -1.98
C GLU A 530 47.97 -16.36 -3.12
N THR A 531 48.14 -17.35 -4.01
CA THR A 531 49.06 -17.25 -5.15
C THR A 531 48.47 -16.44 -6.30
N GLU A 532 49.24 -15.48 -6.81
CA GLU A 532 48.86 -14.60 -7.94
C GLU A 532 48.55 -15.35 -9.23
N THR A 533 49.14 -16.53 -9.40
CA THR A 533 48.92 -17.39 -10.57
C THR A 533 47.66 -18.24 -10.47
N CYS A 534 46.92 -18.18 -9.35
CA CYS A 534 45.70 -18.94 -9.20
C CYS A 534 44.55 -18.27 -9.98
N PRO A 535 44.09 -18.84 -11.11
CA PRO A 535 43.01 -18.25 -11.90
C PRO A 535 41.70 -18.15 -11.11
N LYS A 536 41.52 -18.99 -10.08
CA LYS A 536 40.31 -19.04 -9.23
C LYS A 536 40.25 -17.86 -8.28
N SER A 537 41.36 -17.57 -7.59
CA SER A 537 41.45 -16.42 -6.68
C SER A 537 41.23 -15.12 -7.44
N ARG A 538 41.83 -15.03 -8.64
CA ARG A 538 41.57 -13.93 -9.57
C ARG A 538 40.10 -13.81 -9.97
N ALA A 539 39.44 -14.92 -10.28
CA ALA A 539 38.02 -14.91 -10.64
C ALA A 539 37.14 -14.34 -9.51
N VAL A 540 37.42 -14.71 -8.26
CA VAL A 540 36.72 -14.17 -7.08
C VAL A 540 37.01 -12.67 -6.91
N TRP A 541 38.26 -12.22 -7.08
CA TRP A 541 38.61 -10.79 -7.01
C TRP A 541 37.80 -9.97 -8.02
N GLU A 542 37.76 -10.41 -9.27
CA GLU A 542 37.04 -9.71 -10.34
C GLU A 542 35.53 -9.64 -10.05
N LEU A 543 34.94 -10.68 -9.44
CA LEU A 543 33.53 -10.68 -9.03
C LEU A 543 33.24 -9.69 -7.89
N TYR A 544 34.10 -9.59 -6.88
CA TYR A 544 33.96 -8.57 -5.84
C TYR A 544 34.17 -7.15 -6.40
N HIS A 545 35.12 -6.96 -7.31
CA HIS A 545 35.31 -5.68 -8.01
C HIS A 545 34.06 -5.24 -8.77
N LEU A 546 33.36 -6.16 -9.42
CA LEU A 546 32.10 -5.87 -10.12
C LEU A 546 31.04 -5.29 -9.18
N LEU A 547 30.86 -5.89 -7.99
CA LEU A 547 29.86 -5.45 -7.02
C LEU A 547 30.25 -4.15 -6.32
N LEU A 548 31.53 -4.01 -5.94
CA LEU A 548 32.03 -2.83 -5.22
C LEU A 548 32.14 -1.58 -6.10
N ARG A 549 32.15 -1.73 -7.44
CA ARG A 549 32.07 -0.60 -8.39
C ARG A 549 30.66 -0.03 -8.57
N LYS A 550 29.63 -0.65 -8.00
CA LYS A 550 28.24 -0.19 -8.17
C LYS A 550 28.00 1.12 -7.44
N ARG A 551 27.26 2.03 -8.09
CA ARG A 551 26.98 3.39 -7.58
C ARG A 551 25.67 3.53 -6.82
N HIS A 552 24.75 2.57 -6.97
CA HIS A 552 23.46 2.66 -6.30
C HIS A 552 23.62 2.28 -4.82
N TRP A 553 23.18 3.14 -3.91
CA TRP A 553 23.43 3.04 -2.47
C TRP A 553 23.02 1.68 -1.88
N ALA A 554 21.82 1.17 -2.18
CA ALA A 554 21.36 -0.12 -1.64
C ALA A 554 22.25 -1.30 -2.06
N TRP A 555 22.73 -1.28 -3.30
CA TRP A 555 23.62 -2.30 -3.85
C TRP A 555 25.02 -2.18 -3.25
N LEU A 556 25.52 -0.95 -3.12
CA LEU A 556 26.80 -0.69 -2.48
C LEU A 556 26.77 -1.12 -1.02
N HIS A 557 25.74 -0.74 -0.26
CA HIS A 557 25.56 -1.14 1.14
C HIS A 557 25.50 -2.67 1.27
N HIS A 558 24.72 -3.35 0.41
CA HIS A 558 24.63 -4.81 0.43
C HIS A 558 25.99 -5.46 0.09
N ALA A 559 26.67 -4.99 -0.96
CA ALA A 559 27.99 -5.47 -1.36
C ALA A 559 29.05 -5.25 -0.27
N VAL A 560 29.06 -4.08 0.36
CA VAL A 560 29.97 -3.73 1.47
C VAL A 560 29.65 -4.58 2.71
N THR A 561 28.38 -4.80 3.04
CA THR A 561 27.97 -5.65 4.17
C THR A 561 28.45 -7.09 3.96
N VAL A 562 28.22 -7.64 2.76
CA VAL A 562 28.68 -8.97 2.35
C VAL A 562 30.20 -9.07 2.39
N PHE A 563 30.90 -8.08 1.84
CA PHE A 563 32.35 -8.06 1.82
C PHE A 563 32.93 -7.96 3.24
N GLY A 564 32.35 -7.12 4.10
CA GLY A 564 32.73 -7.03 5.51
C GLY A 564 32.52 -8.36 6.25
N TYR A 565 31.42 -9.08 5.97
CA TYR A 565 31.19 -10.41 6.52
C TYR A 565 32.29 -11.41 6.11
N PHE A 566 32.67 -11.39 4.83
CA PHE A 566 33.77 -12.21 4.29
C PHE A 566 35.10 -11.86 4.96
N CYS A 567 35.48 -10.58 4.97
CA CYS A 567 36.72 -10.09 5.57
C CYS A 567 36.86 -10.46 7.05
N ALA A 568 35.78 -10.36 7.82
CA ALA A 568 35.80 -10.64 9.25
C ALA A 568 36.04 -12.13 9.59
N ARG A 569 35.87 -13.03 8.62
CA ARG A 569 35.84 -14.48 8.86
C ARG A 569 36.79 -15.28 7.97
N THR A 570 37.56 -14.61 7.10
CA THR A 570 38.59 -15.26 6.28
C THR A 570 39.99 -15.00 6.85
N SER A 571 40.88 -15.97 6.71
CA SER A 571 42.30 -15.83 7.07
C SER A 571 43.14 -15.19 5.96
N CYS A 572 42.52 -14.76 4.85
CA CYS A 572 43.22 -14.23 3.69
C CYS A 572 44.06 -12.99 4.03
N SER A 573 45.36 -13.06 3.82
CA SER A 573 46.30 -11.96 4.10
C SER A 573 46.24 -10.83 3.06
N GLN A 574 45.61 -11.09 1.91
CA GLN A 574 45.55 -10.20 0.75
C GLN A 574 44.14 -9.61 0.51
N LEU A 575 43.36 -9.37 1.57
CA LEU A 575 41.98 -8.85 1.48
C LEU A 575 41.83 -7.56 0.65
N TRP A 576 42.87 -6.73 0.61
CA TRP A 576 42.89 -5.50 -0.19
C TRP A 576 42.71 -5.76 -1.70
N ARG A 577 43.06 -6.95 -2.21
CA ARG A 577 42.93 -7.34 -3.63
C ARG A 577 41.50 -7.59 -4.10
N PHE A 578 40.56 -7.66 -3.17
CA PHE A 578 39.14 -7.85 -3.45
C PHE A 578 38.42 -6.50 -3.62
N VAL A 579 39.11 -5.38 -3.38
CA VAL A 579 38.58 -4.02 -3.51
C VAL A 579 39.18 -3.36 -4.76
N PRO A 580 38.36 -2.80 -5.65
CA PRO A 580 38.84 -2.28 -6.91
C PRO A 580 39.64 -0.98 -6.71
N GLU A 581 40.60 -0.70 -7.61
CA GLU A 581 41.49 0.47 -7.53
C GLU A 581 40.77 1.83 -7.51
N ASP A 582 39.55 1.87 -8.07
CA ASP A 582 38.66 3.03 -8.11
C ASP A 582 37.68 3.12 -6.93
N ALA A 583 37.69 2.15 -6.01
CA ALA A 583 37.07 2.33 -4.70
C ALA A 583 37.95 3.26 -3.86
N ALA A 584 37.32 4.24 -3.20
CA ALA A 584 37.97 5.42 -2.59
C ALA A 584 39.10 5.16 -1.56
N LEU A 585 39.40 3.90 -1.22
CA LEU A 585 40.35 3.49 -0.19
C LEU A 585 41.57 2.71 -0.71
N ALA A 586 41.74 2.56 -2.03
CA ALA A 586 42.71 1.60 -2.57
C ALA A 586 44.09 2.17 -2.96
N PHE A 587 44.32 3.49 -3.03
CA PHE A 587 45.61 4.00 -3.53
C PHE A 587 46.01 5.38 -2.99
N ASP A 588 47.22 5.49 -2.43
CA ASP A 588 47.89 6.77 -2.28
C ASP A 588 48.54 7.17 -3.61
N ILE A 589 47.82 7.99 -4.38
CA ILE A 589 48.27 8.54 -5.68
C ILE A 589 49.58 9.31 -5.53
N GLY A 590 49.92 9.79 -4.33
CA GLY A 590 51.13 10.58 -4.06
C GLY A 590 52.42 9.77 -3.91
N SER A 591 52.37 8.51 -3.48
CA SER A 591 53.59 7.76 -3.09
C SER A 591 53.93 6.53 -3.93
N GLY A 592 53.00 6.01 -4.74
CA GLY A 592 53.25 4.89 -5.64
C GLY A 592 53.68 3.59 -4.94
N LYS A 593 53.39 3.43 -3.64
CA LYS A 593 53.62 2.20 -2.87
C LYS A 593 52.31 1.65 -2.32
N GLU A 594 52.19 0.32 -2.30
CA GLU A 594 51.04 -0.42 -1.73
C GLU A 594 50.66 0.14 -0.35
N ALA A 595 49.37 0.48 -0.20
CA ALA A 595 48.80 0.89 1.07
C ALA A 595 49.01 -0.25 2.09
N LYS A 596 49.74 0.04 3.18
CA LYS A 596 49.93 -0.93 4.26
C LYS A 596 48.56 -1.41 4.74
N THR A 597 48.38 -2.73 4.82
CA THR A 597 47.16 -3.45 5.21
C THR A 597 46.40 -2.81 6.38
N GLU A 598 47.13 -2.26 7.37
CA GLU A 598 46.59 -1.59 8.55
C GLU A 598 45.79 -0.31 8.23
N TRP A 599 46.21 0.47 7.24
CA TRP A 599 45.53 1.72 6.87
C TRP A 599 44.20 1.44 6.16
N PHE A 600 44.21 0.53 5.18
CA PHE A 600 43.00 0.10 4.49
C PHE A 600 41.95 -0.48 5.46
N MET A 601 42.38 -1.38 6.36
CA MET A 601 41.47 -1.97 7.35
C MET A 601 40.93 -0.95 8.35
N SER A 602 41.72 0.08 8.69
CA SER A 602 41.27 1.18 9.55
C SER A 602 40.24 2.08 8.85
N GLU A 603 40.44 2.43 7.59
CA GLU A 603 39.49 3.24 6.81
C GLU A 603 38.19 2.48 6.50
N LEU A 604 38.29 1.20 6.11
CA LEU A 604 37.12 0.34 5.92
C LEU A 604 36.31 0.21 7.21
N LYS A 605 36.98 0.07 8.35
CA LYS A 605 36.35 0.04 9.67
C LYS A 605 35.66 1.37 9.99
N MET A 606 36.31 2.50 9.76
CA MET A 606 35.70 3.83 9.98
C MET A 606 34.48 4.05 9.08
N PHE A 607 34.52 3.60 7.82
CA PHE A 607 33.38 3.66 6.91
C PHE A 607 32.18 2.85 7.46
N LEU A 608 32.42 1.60 7.86
CA LEU A 608 31.40 0.71 8.43
C LEU A 608 30.81 1.23 9.75
N GLU A 609 31.65 1.82 10.61
CA GLU A 609 31.23 2.38 11.90
C GLU A 609 30.46 3.70 11.74
N LYS A 610 30.80 4.54 10.74
CA LYS A 610 30.11 5.81 10.48
C LYS A 610 28.70 5.61 9.93
N GLU A 611 28.47 4.56 9.13
CA GLU A 611 27.14 4.17 8.64
C GLU A 611 26.25 3.57 9.75
N GLN A 612 26.81 2.85 10.73
CA GLN A 612 26.06 2.35 11.90
C GLN A 612 25.63 3.45 12.88
N VAL A 613 26.29 4.61 12.85
CA VAL A 613 26.09 5.71 13.82
C VAL A 613 25.06 6.76 13.33
N LEU A 614 24.61 6.70 12.07
CA LEU A 614 23.52 7.51 11.52
C LEU A 614 22.13 7.00 11.98
N LEU A 615 21.94 6.99 13.30
CA LEU A 615 20.63 6.91 13.96
C LEU A 615 20.34 8.24 14.69
N SER A 616 20.68 9.38 14.06
CA SER A 616 20.30 10.70 14.56
C SER A 616 18.98 11.15 13.96
N THR A 617 18.04 11.42 14.86
CA THR A 617 16.59 11.59 14.75
C THR A 617 16.08 12.83 13.99
N THR A 618 16.77 13.27 12.95
CA THR A 618 16.21 14.24 11.98
C THR A 618 16.75 13.93 10.59
N PRO A 619 15.89 13.62 9.61
CA PRO A 619 16.33 13.36 8.25
C PRO A 619 17.01 14.60 7.67
N SER A 620 18.15 14.38 7.02
CA SER A 620 18.90 15.39 6.28
C SER A 620 18.11 15.88 5.05
N GLN A 621 18.50 17.04 4.52
CA GLN A 621 17.88 17.59 3.30
C GLN A 621 18.01 16.64 2.10
N GLU A 622 19.13 15.92 1.98
CA GLU A 622 19.33 14.91 0.94
C GLU A 622 18.40 13.69 1.11
N GLU A 623 18.18 13.22 2.35
CA GLU A 623 17.22 12.15 2.64
C GLU A 623 15.77 12.57 2.38
N LEU A 624 15.42 13.81 2.69
CA LEU A 624 14.11 14.38 2.36
C LEU A 624 13.89 14.48 0.85
N GLU A 625 14.89 14.93 0.09
CA GLU A 625 14.83 14.98 -1.37
C GLU A 625 14.73 13.59 -2.01
N LEU A 626 15.39 12.58 -1.43
CA LEU A 626 15.27 11.18 -1.86
C LEU A 626 13.87 10.60 -1.57
N LEU A 627 13.30 10.86 -0.38
CA LEU A 627 11.93 10.46 -0.03
C LEU A 627 10.90 11.15 -0.92
N SER A 628 11.13 12.41 -1.26
CA SER A 628 10.35 13.18 -2.21
C SER A 628 10.36 12.47 -3.58
N LYS A 629 11.56 12.17 -4.10
CA LYS A 629 11.72 11.46 -5.37
C LYS A 629 11.05 10.07 -5.38
N GLU A 630 11.18 9.32 -4.30
CA GLU A 630 10.48 8.05 -4.11
C GLU A 630 8.95 8.26 -4.15
N GLY A 631 8.43 9.26 -3.43
CA GLY A 631 7.03 9.66 -3.46
C GLY A 631 6.52 9.96 -4.87
N MET A 632 7.29 10.67 -5.70
CA MET A 632 6.95 10.91 -7.11
C MET A 632 6.82 9.61 -7.91
N GLU A 633 7.79 8.70 -7.77
CA GLU A 633 7.82 7.44 -8.51
C GLU A 633 6.65 6.53 -8.09
N VAL A 634 6.34 6.49 -6.79
CA VAL A 634 5.19 5.75 -6.27
C VAL A 634 3.88 6.36 -6.78
N ARG A 635 3.73 7.70 -6.72
CA ARG A 635 2.54 8.39 -7.23
C ARG A 635 2.33 8.13 -8.72
N ALA A 636 3.38 8.22 -9.54
CA ALA A 636 3.32 7.91 -10.96
C ALA A 636 2.89 6.44 -11.21
N THR A 637 3.37 5.52 -10.38
CA THR A 637 2.98 4.10 -10.45
C THR A 637 1.51 3.89 -10.10
N VAL A 638 1.02 4.55 -9.04
CA VAL A 638 -0.40 4.52 -8.65
C VAL A 638 -1.28 5.08 -9.76
N GLN A 639 -0.89 6.22 -10.35
CA GLN A 639 -1.63 6.85 -11.44
C GLN A 639 -1.68 5.94 -12.67
N LYS A 640 -0.57 5.30 -13.05
CA LYS A 640 -0.53 4.33 -14.15
C LYS A 640 -1.45 3.12 -13.91
N HIS A 641 -1.54 2.64 -12.66
CA HIS A 641 -2.47 1.56 -12.31
C HIS A 641 -3.93 2.01 -12.37
N LEU A 642 -4.24 3.24 -11.92
CA LEU A 642 -5.58 3.83 -12.02
C LEU A 642 -5.99 4.08 -13.49
N GLU A 643 -5.07 4.52 -14.33
CA GLU A 643 -5.26 4.69 -15.78
C GLU A 643 -5.42 3.36 -16.50
N GLY A 644 -4.62 2.34 -16.15
CA GLY A 644 -4.79 0.97 -16.65
C GLY A 644 -6.16 0.37 -16.30
N ARG A 645 -6.69 0.68 -15.11
CA ARG A 645 -8.05 0.29 -14.68
C ARG A 645 -9.15 1.01 -15.50
N LYS A 646 -8.91 2.25 -15.92
CA LYS A 646 -9.78 3.00 -16.85
C LYS A 646 -9.67 2.47 -18.27
N GLN A 647 -8.48 2.05 -18.71
CA GLN A 647 -8.24 1.47 -20.04
C GLN A 647 -8.77 0.03 -20.18
N GLN A 648 -8.73 -0.80 -19.13
CA GLN A 648 -9.43 -2.09 -19.14
C GLN A 648 -10.95 -1.91 -19.23
N ARG A 649 -11.50 -0.83 -18.64
CA ARG A 649 -12.89 -0.42 -18.86
C ARG A 649 -13.15 0.10 -20.27
N SER A 650 -12.16 0.71 -20.93
CA SER A 650 -12.32 1.26 -22.29
C SER A 650 -12.01 0.28 -23.41
N VAL A 651 -11.27 -0.81 -23.17
CA VAL A 651 -11.00 -1.86 -24.18
C VAL A 651 -12.18 -2.86 -24.30
N GLU A 652 -13.08 -2.91 -23.31
CA GLU A 652 -14.41 -3.50 -23.49
C GLU A 652 -15.42 -2.55 -24.18
N GLU A 653 -15.04 -1.29 -24.38
CA GLU A 653 -15.81 -0.30 -25.13
C GLU A 653 -15.18 -0.02 -26.50
N GLU A 654 -15.12 -1.02 -27.38
CA GLU A 654 -15.21 -0.68 -28.80
C GLU A 654 -16.00 -1.71 -29.63
N LYS A 655 -17.12 -1.19 -30.15
CA LYS A 655 -18.04 -1.74 -31.17
C LYS A 655 -18.93 -2.90 -30.74
N ARG A 656 -19.80 -2.65 -29.76
CA ARG A 656 -21.18 -3.15 -29.93
C ARG A 656 -21.92 -2.17 -30.86
N PRO A 657 -22.49 -2.63 -31.99
CA PRO A 657 -23.46 -1.80 -32.69
C PRO A 657 -24.58 -1.48 -31.70
N ASN A 658 -25.09 -0.24 -31.72
CA ASN A 658 -26.30 0.15 -30.99
C ASN A 658 -27.46 -0.78 -31.40
N LYS A 659 -27.55 -1.92 -30.75
CA LYS A 659 -28.73 -2.75 -30.65
C LYS A 659 -29.12 -2.70 -29.19
N ARG A 660 -30.20 -1.98 -28.91
CA ARG A 660 -30.93 -2.07 -27.64
C ARG A 660 -31.05 -3.56 -27.30
N ARG A 661 -30.54 -3.95 -26.13
CA ARG A 661 -30.66 -5.34 -25.66
C ARG A 661 -32.14 -5.57 -25.35
N LYS A 662 -32.78 -6.53 -26.02
CA LYS A 662 -34.08 -7.05 -25.57
C LYS A 662 -33.91 -7.64 -24.16
N LEU A 663 -34.82 -7.32 -23.26
CA LEU A 663 -34.85 -7.92 -21.93
C LEU A 663 -34.97 -9.46 -22.04
N PRO A 664 -34.30 -10.23 -21.16
CA PRO A 664 -34.44 -11.69 -21.11
C PRO A 664 -35.90 -12.10 -21.01
N GLU A 665 -36.31 -13.12 -21.77
CA GLU A 665 -37.70 -13.57 -21.91
C GLU A 665 -38.39 -13.88 -20.57
N GLY A 666 -37.62 -14.36 -19.58
CA GLY A 666 -38.10 -14.57 -18.20
C GLY A 666 -38.47 -13.30 -17.45
N ILE A 667 -37.80 -12.17 -17.73
CA ILE A 667 -38.11 -10.87 -17.13
C ILE A 667 -39.36 -10.28 -17.80
N CYS A 668 -39.52 -10.41 -19.12
CA CYS A 668 -40.74 -9.99 -19.82
C CYS A 668 -41.97 -10.73 -19.28
N ARG A 669 -41.84 -12.05 -19.04
CA ARG A 669 -42.91 -12.87 -18.45
C ARG A 669 -43.23 -12.47 -17.00
N GLY A 670 -42.20 -12.11 -16.23
CA GLY A 670 -42.36 -11.57 -14.87
C GLY A 670 -43.09 -10.23 -14.86
N VAL A 671 -42.79 -9.35 -15.81
CA VAL A 671 -43.44 -8.04 -15.98
C VAL A 671 -44.91 -8.21 -16.42
N GLU A 672 -45.22 -9.15 -17.33
CA GLU A 672 -46.61 -9.48 -17.70
C GLU A 672 -47.41 -10.04 -16.51
N LEU A 673 -46.80 -10.90 -15.68
CA LEU A 673 -47.44 -11.42 -14.46
C LEU A 673 -47.70 -10.31 -13.44
N LEU A 674 -46.77 -9.37 -13.30
CA LEU A 674 -46.93 -8.17 -12.47
C LEU A 674 -48.06 -7.28 -12.97
N GLN A 675 -48.13 -6.99 -14.28
CA GLN A 675 -49.24 -6.23 -14.87
C GLN A 675 -50.60 -6.92 -14.69
N ASN A 676 -50.67 -8.23 -14.89
CA ASN A 676 -51.90 -9.00 -14.71
C ASN A 676 -52.33 -9.05 -13.23
N GLY A 677 -51.38 -9.21 -12.31
CA GLY A 677 -51.62 -9.13 -10.87
C GLY A 677 -52.12 -7.75 -10.45
N MET A 678 -51.51 -6.69 -10.98
CA MET A 678 -51.89 -5.31 -10.73
C MET A 678 -53.32 -5.02 -11.18
N LYS A 679 -53.66 -5.46 -12.40
CA LYS A 679 -55.02 -5.31 -12.94
C LYS A 679 -56.06 -6.03 -12.08
N ARG A 680 -55.76 -7.24 -11.61
CA ARG A 680 -56.64 -8.01 -10.72
C ARG A 680 -56.85 -7.34 -9.37
N ILE A 681 -55.80 -6.74 -8.81
CA ILE A 681 -55.90 -6.00 -7.55
C ILE A 681 -56.69 -4.70 -7.77
N ASN A 682 -56.50 -3.99 -8.88
CA ASN A 682 -57.28 -2.79 -9.20
C ASN A 682 -58.78 -3.12 -9.39
N GLU A 683 -59.09 -4.21 -10.10
CA GLU A 683 -60.45 -4.76 -10.22
C GLU A 683 -61.04 -5.06 -8.83
N GLY A 684 -60.30 -5.76 -7.95
CA GLY A 684 -60.73 -6.06 -6.59
C GLY A 684 -60.89 -4.83 -5.68
N LEU A 685 -60.04 -3.81 -5.85
CA LEU A 685 -60.14 -2.53 -5.13
C LEU A 685 -61.33 -1.71 -5.60
N SER A 686 -61.68 -1.78 -6.89
CA SER A 686 -62.87 -1.12 -7.44
C SER A 686 -64.20 -1.78 -7.02
N GLU A 687 -64.15 -3.07 -6.67
CA GLU A 687 -65.29 -3.84 -6.10
C GLU A 687 -65.40 -3.71 -4.58
N LEU A 688 -64.34 -3.24 -3.90
CA LEU A 688 -64.30 -3.02 -2.46
C LEU A 688 -65.15 -1.79 -2.08
N ARG A 689 -66.47 -1.94 -2.05
CA ARG A 689 -67.36 -1.03 -1.31
C ARG A 689 -67.64 -1.61 0.05
N SER A 690 -66.92 -1.15 1.06
CA SER A 690 -67.28 -1.37 2.46
C SER A 690 -67.24 -0.05 3.22
N ASP A 691 -68.09 0.07 4.24
CA ASP A 691 -68.39 1.25 5.08
C ASP A 691 -67.20 1.86 5.87
N GLU A 692 -65.96 1.71 5.41
CA GLU A 692 -64.77 2.28 6.05
C GLU A 692 -64.19 3.47 5.27
N SER A 693 -63.69 4.43 6.06
CA SER A 693 -63.26 5.80 5.70
C SER A 693 -62.79 6.00 4.26
N GLU A 694 -63.47 6.91 3.53
CA GLU A 694 -63.09 7.39 2.18
C GLU A 694 -61.61 7.81 2.09
N GLU A 695 -61.02 8.25 3.20
CA GLU A 695 -59.63 8.70 3.28
C GLU A 695 -58.63 7.54 3.16
N PHE A 696 -58.98 6.37 3.72
CA PHE A 696 -58.16 5.16 3.59
C PHE A 696 -58.21 4.61 2.16
N GLN A 697 -59.39 4.59 1.53
CA GLN A 697 -59.52 4.19 0.12
C GLN A 697 -58.73 5.12 -0.81
N LYS A 698 -58.76 6.44 -0.54
CA LYS A 698 -58.03 7.42 -1.35
C LYS A 698 -56.52 7.32 -1.19
N SER A 699 -56.03 7.06 0.03
CA SER A 699 -54.60 6.79 0.29
C SER A 699 -54.14 5.50 -0.40
N LEU A 700 -54.95 4.44 -0.34
CA LEU A 700 -54.62 3.16 -0.95
C LEU A 700 -54.59 3.26 -2.48
N LEU A 701 -55.57 3.94 -3.09
CA LEU A 701 -55.61 4.21 -4.53
C LEU A 701 -54.42 5.06 -5.00
N ASN A 702 -54.01 6.07 -4.22
CA ASN A 702 -52.82 6.87 -4.54
C ASN A 702 -51.53 6.05 -4.47
N GLN A 703 -51.36 5.21 -3.43
CA GLN A 703 -50.19 4.32 -3.35
C GLN A 703 -50.17 3.29 -4.47
N PHE A 704 -51.35 2.80 -4.87
CA PHE A 704 -51.49 1.86 -5.96
C PHE A 704 -51.18 2.52 -7.32
N SER A 705 -51.58 3.77 -7.54
CA SER A 705 -51.28 4.50 -8.78
C SER A 705 -49.77 4.75 -8.97
N PHE A 706 -49.03 5.05 -7.90
CA PHE A 706 -47.56 5.15 -7.98
C PHE A 706 -46.91 3.82 -8.37
N LEU A 707 -47.47 2.72 -7.90
CA LEU A 707 -46.99 1.39 -8.25
C LEU A 707 -47.37 1.01 -9.70
N GLU A 708 -48.53 1.46 -10.20
CA GLU A 708 -48.92 1.32 -11.62
C GLU A 708 -48.00 2.12 -12.55
N ASP A 709 -47.60 3.34 -12.15
CA ASP A 709 -46.66 4.17 -12.91
C ASP A 709 -45.27 3.52 -12.98
N LEU A 710 -44.78 2.95 -11.87
CA LEU A 710 -43.52 2.21 -11.82
C LEU A 710 -43.54 0.95 -12.70
N VAL A 711 -44.63 0.17 -12.65
CA VAL A 711 -44.79 -1.02 -13.49
C VAL A 711 -44.95 -0.63 -14.96
N SER A 712 -45.66 0.45 -15.27
CA SER A 712 -45.80 0.97 -16.64
C SER A 712 -44.48 1.49 -17.21
N HIS A 713 -43.63 2.09 -16.37
CA HIS A 713 -42.28 2.47 -16.74
C HIS A 713 -41.42 1.24 -17.07
N LEU A 714 -41.49 0.19 -16.26
CA LEU A 714 -40.80 -1.08 -16.52
C LEU A 714 -41.28 -1.76 -17.81
N VAL A 715 -42.57 -1.65 -18.13
CA VAL A 715 -43.15 -2.18 -19.39
C VAL A 715 -42.70 -1.35 -20.59
N SER A 716 -42.61 -0.03 -20.44
CA SER A 716 -42.09 0.84 -21.51
C SER A 716 -40.62 0.54 -21.85
N LEU A 717 -39.83 0.14 -20.85
CA LEU A 717 -38.45 -0.34 -21.01
C LEU A 717 -38.38 -1.73 -21.66
N ALA A 718 -39.42 -2.56 -21.51
CA ALA A 718 -39.53 -3.88 -22.13
C ALA A 718 -40.10 -3.85 -23.57
N ALA A 719 -40.95 -2.86 -23.89
CA ALA A 719 -41.62 -2.72 -25.19
C ALA A 719 -40.90 -1.79 -26.19
N SER A 720 -39.85 -1.09 -25.76
CA SER A 720 -39.01 -0.29 -26.66
C SER A 720 -38.08 -1.19 -27.49
N ASP A 721 -38.53 -1.56 -28.69
CA ASP A 721 -37.71 -2.23 -29.72
C ASP A 721 -36.40 -1.46 -30.05
#